data_AF-A0A173ZI43-F1
#
_entry.id   AF-A0A173ZI43-F1
#
_cell.length_a   1.000
_cell.length_b   1.000
_cell.length_c   1.000
_cell.angle_alpha   90.00
_cell.angle_beta   90.00
_cell.angle_gamma   90.00
#
_symmetry.space_group_name_H-M   'P 1'
#
loop_
_entity.id
_entity.type
_entity.pdbx_description
1 polymer ?
#
loop_
_entity_poly.entity_id
_entity_poly.type
_entity_poly.pdbx_seq_one_letter_code
_entity_poly.pdbx_strand_id
1 'polypeptide(L)'
;MKKTKKLVMSWLLAFCCVITLVAPSVVNAAADDFEIIDDTDARFVYSDGNANNGGWESAGAGDASVTEHWSNTAGATLDITFNGTKLELYGKKAANHAMFSVSIDGSEAVECDAYAAVTEPEAKLFESKTLAAGNHTAHITVLEKRNEASTGTGSVYGVQFVYAKAFEAEIAEPEFPGYTEVDDAVFTTNHEPFKIQYEPAGAWTAGSGNGNLFYNGTEHYSAKGVDVSYEMIFTGTGVEIHASKNTVHMNCDVYIDDVKVGELAAQNAGAMHKQKLFEKKDLANTKHTLRVVPKEGESIEGKVIQLDKIVVFHDEITVPDSIVLNRTELTMTPGASSELTASVIPWNANAKLVWTSSDSSVVEVNDGKLTAKEIDVKKTVTVTAASAEDNSVLAEAKITVDPALAFMNAYVGNEKLLETELDYDKLKAGNGSVYNGTAWLNDELNSKIVVTTEKDVHNVQVTASDFKNEKGQVLSKDNIDIKWLKEIAAKEGRNAQGQTKNYPDVIYKGGKKDIDAQDVQFAWVNIAIPKDTAAGNYTGTITVSADELDKPFELTYNIEVLNLVQPAPEATELQVWQHPFSVANYYLGLGENPSGGITNEVREDFYFTEKHFNLMRDSIKEYVSIGGHDVVANVVEEAWNHQSYYNDLSMVKWTKKADGTWEFDYDWYDAWINFMIECKVLDPANGIGQIKCYSIVPWNNQIAYYDEAQGKVVKESHNPGTAKWKEMWEPFLKDFMEHSKKMGWFDITYISMDERGLDQLEPAVEMIESVKDEDGNHFKISSALNYAAPEYYEFTDRIDDISINLGNTGNVQQMNDLSDHRRDLGLTTTMYTCTGDYPSNFMISDPGDNYWDIWYTMTLGTDGYMRWAWDNYVYDMHGDATYRYWEPGDGWFIYPMEREAVGEDFNASFYSTPRYELFKQGIRDVAKAKYLLNSESATAEEKTELTDVVEHLAKPQKGTYQGSAVAASEKDRMLVHSETERALDATNALARNVAERENPNPKPESADKTALNAAIKDAEALKKEDYTAESWKAFETALNAAKETAADKDAAQTEVDNALNVLNAAVAKLEKVKDPNQQQPVQPQPEQTKPDKTTPQTGDRTNAALLFGCAVLSGAGVFFAYRRRRTIK
;
A
#
# COMPACT_ATOMS: atom_id res chain seq x y z
N MET A 1 40.01 31.09 -38.61
CA MET A 1 41.37 31.69 -38.70
C MET A 1 42.37 30.86 -37.88
N LYS A 2 43.67 31.22 -37.88
CA LYS A 2 44.79 30.57 -37.13
C LYS A 2 44.44 30.36 -35.64
N LYS A 3 44.79 29.29 -34.89
CA LYS A 3 45.95 28.34 -34.78
C LYS A 3 46.99 28.65 -33.68
N THR A 4 47.07 27.72 -32.71
CA THR A 4 48.25 27.05 -32.09
C THR A 4 49.24 27.73 -31.12
N LYS A 5 49.36 27.11 -29.93
CA LYS A 5 50.55 26.62 -29.15
C LYS A 5 50.01 25.65 -28.06
N LYS A 6 50.65 24.64 -27.42
CA LYS A 6 51.85 23.76 -27.61
C LYS A 6 53.24 24.41 -27.80
N LEU A 7 54.37 23.82 -27.37
CA LEU A 7 54.71 22.47 -26.84
C LEU A 7 55.14 22.54 -25.33
N VAL A 8 55.65 21.54 -24.57
CA VAL A 8 56.66 20.46 -24.76
C VAL A 8 56.35 19.21 -23.90
N MET A 9 57.03 18.09 -24.18
CA MET A 9 56.70 16.72 -23.75
C MET A 9 57.96 15.89 -23.42
N SER A 10 57.93 15.18 -22.28
CA SER A 10 58.61 13.90 -21.96
C SER A 10 60.13 13.75 -21.72
N TRP A 11 60.42 13.16 -20.54
CA TRP A 11 61.25 11.94 -20.27
C TRP A 11 62.78 12.03 -20.01
N LEU A 12 63.16 11.49 -18.83
CA LEU A 12 64.31 10.59 -18.59
C LEU A 12 64.08 9.79 -17.28
N LEU A 13 64.72 8.62 -17.11
CA LEU A 13 64.42 7.64 -16.05
C LEU A 13 65.66 6.77 -15.71
N ALA A 14 65.63 6.03 -14.58
CA ALA A 14 66.62 5.06 -14.05
C ALA A 14 67.71 5.67 -13.12
N PHE A 15 68.25 5.00 -12.06
CA PHE A 15 68.05 3.64 -11.52
C PHE A 15 68.47 3.54 -10.02
N CYS A 16 68.39 2.32 -9.42
CA CYS A 16 68.88 1.90 -8.07
C CYS A 16 68.07 2.38 -6.84
N CYS A 17 67.88 1.61 -5.75
CA CYS A 17 68.27 0.23 -5.41
C CYS A 17 67.30 -0.42 -4.38
N VAL A 18 67.41 -1.74 -4.12
CA VAL A 18 66.48 -2.54 -3.28
C VAL A 18 67.18 -3.21 -2.09
N ILE A 19 66.53 -3.25 -0.91
CA ILE A 19 66.75 -4.25 0.17
C ILE A 19 65.38 -4.65 0.76
N THR A 20 65.25 -5.92 1.17
CA THR A 20 64.04 -6.60 1.66
C THR A 20 63.82 -6.51 3.17
N LEU A 21 62.57 -6.60 3.64
CA LEU A 21 62.26 -7.11 4.99
C LEU A 21 60.93 -7.90 5.02
N VAL A 22 60.77 -8.67 6.10
CA VAL A 22 59.76 -9.74 6.29
C VAL A 22 58.33 -9.20 6.45
N ALA A 23 57.35 -9.91 5.89
CA ALA A 23 55.94 -9.69 6.19
C ALA A 23 55.57 -10.31 7.56
N PRO A 24 55.04 -9.55 8.53
CA PRO A 24 54.40 -10.12 9.71
C PRO A 24 53.07 -10.78 9.31
N SER A 25 52.73 -11.89 9.96
CA SER A 25 51.34 -12.34 10.03
C SER A 25 50.54 -11.29 10.81
N VAL A 26 49.58 -10.64 10.16
CA VAL A 26 48.63 -9.76 10.86
C VAL A 26 47.75 -10.64 11.72
N VAL A 27 47.91 -10.53 13.04
CA VAL A 27 46.88 -10.94 13.99
C VAL A 27 45.80 -9.88 13.88
N ASN A 28 44.56 -10.28 13.59
CA ASN A 28 43.43 -9.38 13.84
C ASN A 28 43.42 -9.12 15.35
N ALA A 29 43.76 -7.90 15.75
CA ALA A 29 43.19 -7.36 16.98
C ALA A 29 41.67 -7.33 16.80
N ALA A 30 40.93 -7.42 17.91
CA ALA A 30 39.56 -6.94 17.89
C ALA A 30 39.56 -5.46 17.47
N ALA A 31 38.50 -4.99 16.84
CA ALA A 31 38.22 -3.56 16.92
C ALA A 31 37.87 -3.28 18.39
N ASP A 32 38.55 -2.31 19.01
CA ASP A 32 38.09 -1.83 20.32
C ASP A 32 36.79 -1.06 20.07
N ASP A 33 35.67 -1.50 20.66
CA ASP A 33 34.39 -0.81 20.47
C ASP A 33 34.37 0.55 21.19
N PHE A 34 33.92 1.58 20.46
CA PHE A 34 33.84 2.95 20.95
C PHE A 34 32.62 3.69 20.40
N GLU A 35 32.00 4.50 21.25
CA GLU A 35 31.06 5.53 20.86
C GLU A 35 31.83 6.76 20.34
N ILE A 36 31.35 7.37 19.26
CA ILE A 36 31.76 8.72 18.85
C ILE A 36 30.76 9.71 19.45
N ILE A 37 31.24 10.57 20.36
CA ILE A 37 30.47 11.67 20.95
C ILE A 37 30.83 12.93 20.15
N ASP A 38 29.87 13.43 19.38
CA ASP A 38 30.01 14.62 18.53
C ASP A 38 30.17 15.91 19.34
N ASP A 39 30.82 16.94 18.78
CA ASP A 39 31.00 18.22 19.46
C ASP A 39 29.72 19.06 19.62
N THR A 40 28.62 18.70 18.93
CA THR A 40 27.27 19.26 19.14
C THR A 40 26.41 18.46 20.13
N ASP A 41 26.89 17.32 20.63
CA ASP A 41 26.17 16.48 21.60
C ASP A 41 25.96 17.21 22.93
N ALA A 42 24.80 17.03 23.57
CA ALA A 42 24.49 17.65 24.86
C ALA A 42 25.44 17.24 26.02
N ARG A 43 26.27 16.21 25.81
CA ARG A 43 27.35 15.79 26.70
C ARG A 43 28.58 16.70 26.65
N PHE A 44 28.76 17.50 25.60
CA PHE A 44 29.73 18.59 25.50
C PHE A 44 29.14 19.88 26.09
N VAL A 45 29.57 20.24 27.30
CA VAL A 45 29.11 21.42 28.04
C VAL A 45 30.16 22.52 28.02
N TYR A 46 29.97 23.47 27.11
CA TYR A 46 30.85 24.62 26.89
C TYR A 46 30.66 25.75 27.92
N SER A 47 31.73 26.50 28.21
CA SER A 47 31.66 27.67 29.11
C SER A 47 30.90 28.87 28.51
N ASP A 48 30.24 29.63 29.39
CA ASP A 48 29.48 30.84 29.02
C ASP A 48 30.34 31.88 28.30
N GLY A 49 29.90 32.30 27.12
CA GLY A 49 30.50 33.37 26.33
C GLY A 49 30.48 33.10 24.84
N ASN A 50 31.34 33.81 24.10
CA ASN A 50 31.70 33.44 22.73
C ASN A 50 33.20 33.13 22.67
N ALA A 51 33.70 32.62 21.54
CA ALA A 51 35.08 32.16 21.40
C ALA A 51 36.14 33.21 21.76
N ASN A 52 35.81 34.50 21.61
CA ASN A 52 36.70 35.62 21.88
C ASN A 52 36.42 36.32 23.23
N ASN A 53 35.46 35.80 24.01
CA ASN A 53 35.06 36.31 25.33
C ASN A 53 34.53 35.16 26.21
N GLY A 54 35.40 34.22 26.58
CA GLY A 54 35.20 33.26 27.68
C GLY A 54 34.44 31.97 27.36
N GLY A 55 33.81 31.89 26.19
CA GLY A 55 33.09 30.71 25.73
C GLY A 55 33.62 30.21 24.39
N TRP A 56 32.71 29.74 23.55
CA TRP A 56 33.01 29.02 22.31
C TRP A 56 32.12 29.53 21.15
N GLU A 57 32.54 29.26 19.92
CA GLU A 57 31.76 29.48 18.69
C GLU A 57 31.88 28.21 17.82
N SER A 58 30.85 27.91 17.02
CA SER A 58 30.81 26.72 16.16
C SER A 58 30.76 27.06 14.66
N ALA A 59 31.14 26.10 13.83
CA ALA A 59 30.96 26.10 12.39
C ALA A 59 30.57 24.70 11.88
N GLY A 60 29.96 24.64 10.70
CA GLY A 60 29.41 23.39 10.13
C GLY A 60 27.95 23.13 10.51
N ALA A 61 27.35 22.10 9.89
CA ALA A 61 26.02 21.59 10.22
C ALA A 61 25.78 20.21 9.56
N GLY A 62 25.22 19.26 10.30
CA GLY A 62 24.53 18.08 9.75
C GLY A 62 25.30 16.75 9.71
N ASP A 63 26.61 16.73 9.96
CA ASP A 63 27.46 15.52 9.94
C ASP A 63 28.70 15.74 10.83
N ALA A 64 29.01 14.76 11.69
CA ALA A 64 30.10 14.80 12.68
C ALA A 64 31.53 14.83 12.07
N SER A 65 31.64 14.68 10.74
CA SER A 65 32.89 14.89 9.99
C SER A 65 33.10 16.34 9.54
N VAL A 66 32.13 17.25 9.77
CA VAL A 66 32.15 18.65 9.29
C VAL A 66 31.69 19.69 10.31
N THR A 67 31.40 19.32 11.56
CA THR A 67 31.20 20.26 12.68
C THR A 67 32.53 20.63 13.36
N GLU A 68 32.67 21.87 13.84
CA GLU A 68 33.79 22.29 14.69
C GLU A 68 33.43 23.40 15.70
N HIS A 69 33.70 23.18 16.98
CA HIS A 69 33.67 24.17 18.07
C HIS A 69 35.09 24.64 18.43
N TRP A 70 35.27 25.96 18.56
CA TRP A 70 36.56 26.57 18.87
C TRP A 70 36.46 27.71 19.90
N SER A 71 37.58 27.96 20.60
CA SER A 71 37.73 29.10 21.51
C SER A 71 39.12 29.72 21.42
N ASN A 72 39.16 31.04 21.32
CA ASN A 72 40.36 31.88 21.38
C ASN A 72 40.70 32.35 22.81
N THR A 73 39.89 32.01 23.82
CA THR A 73 40.01 32.61 25.15
C THR A 73 40.70 31.68 26.15
N ALA A 74 41.86 32.08 26.67
CA ALA A 74 42.48 31.38 27.81
C ALA A 74 41.56 31.44 29.04
N GLY A 75 41.35 30.29 29.69
CA GLY A 75 40.40 30.10 30.78
C GLY A 75 38.97 29.74 30.34
N ALA A 76 38.67 29.64 29.04
CA ALA A 76 37.46 28.96 28.58
C ALA A 76 37.54 27.46 28.92
N THR A 77 36.39 26.84 29.20
CA THR A 77 36.30 25.42 29.59
C THR A 77 35.27 24.67 28.76
N LEU A 78 35.43 23.34 28.75
CA LEU A 78 34.49 22.38 28.17
C LEU A 78 34.47 21.16 29.08
N ASP A 79 33.31 20.72 29.53
CA ASP A 79 33.13 19.43 30.20
C ASP A 79 32.55 18.41 29.22
N ILE A 80 33.13 17.22 29.13
CA ILE A 80 32.61 16.09 28.34
C ILE A 80 32.23 14.97 29.30
N THR A 81 30.96 14.56 29.28
CA THR A 81 30.46 13.41 30.06
C THR A 81 30.39 12.16 29.19
N PHE A 82 30.85 11.02 29.70
CA PHE A 82 30.86 9.74 28.96
C PHE A 82 30.75 8.54 29.91
N ASN A 83 30.34 7.39 29.39
CA ASN A 83 30.51 6.09 30.06
C ASN A 83 31.61 5.32 29.32
N GLY A 84 32.44 4.56 30.03
CA GLY A 84 33.40 3.65 29.38
C GLY A 84 34.63 3.35 30.21
N THR A 85 35.72 2.97 29.52
CA THR A 85 37.04 2.70 30.12
C THR A 85 38.16 3.58 29.58
N LYS A 86 37.93 4.37 28.52
CA LYS A 86 38.94 5.27 27.94
C LYS A 86 38.27 6.42 27.19
N LEU A 87 38.91 7.59 27.18
CA LEU A 87 38.54 8.73 26.35
C LEU A 87 39.69 9.10 25.41
N GLU A 88 39.37 9.34 24.13
CA GLU A 88 40.25 10.06 23.20
C GLU A 88 39.54 11.31 22.69
N LEU A 89 40.25 12.42 22.55
CA LEU A 89 39.69 13.71 22.13
C LEU A 89 40.32 14.14 20.81
N TYR A 90 39.50 14.44 19.82
CA TYR A 90 39.89 14.75 18.46
C TYR A 90 39.56 16.19 18.07
N GLY A 91 40.43 16.77 17.24
CA GLY A 91 40.29 18.13 16.77
C GLY A 91 41.50 18.59 15.96
N LYS A 92 41.57 19.89 15.70
CA LYS A 92 42.47 20.47 14.70
C LYS A 92 43.78 20.94 15.31
N LYS A 93 44.90 20.58 14.67
CA LYS A 93 46.22 21.11 15.02
C LYS A 93 46.67 22.12 13.99
N ALA A 94 47.17 23.26 14.43
CA ALA A 94 47.60 24.33 13.54
C ALA A 94 48.69 25.21 14.16
N ALA A 95 49.39 25.98 13.32
CA ALA A 95 50.57 26.73 13.73
C ALA A 95 50.24 27.83 14.77
N ASN A 96 49.00 28.31 14.83
CA ASN A 96 48.53 29.38 15.71
C ASN A 96 47.84 28.91 17.00
N HIS A 97 47.75 27.59 17.28
CA HIS A 97 46.88 27.06 18.32
C HIS A 97 47.41 27.18 19.77
N ALA A 98 46.46 27.10 20.71
CA ALA A 98 46.58 26.94 22.16
C ALA A 98 47.36 25.67 22.59
N MET A 99 47.88 25.68 23.82
CA MET A 99 47.86 24.50 24.66
C MET A 99 46.57 24.50 25.48
N PHE A 100 46.10 23.32 25.88
CA PHE A 100 44.97 23.13 26.79
C PHE A 100 45.34 22.13 27.88
N SER A 101 44.49 21.92 28.88
CA SER A 101 44.65 20.84 29.87
C SER A 101 43.39 20.01 29.99
N VAL A 102 43.54 18.70 30.22
CA VAL A 102 42.43 17.77 30.49
C VAL A 102 42.58 17.16 31.88
N SER A 103 41.53 17.21 32.70
CA SER A 103 41.39 16.48 33.96
C SER A 103 40.18 15.55 33.86
N ILE A 104 40.30 14.28 34.23
CA ILE A 104 39.15 13.36 34.31
C ILE A 104 38.81 13.12 35.78
N ASP A 105 37.56 13.29 36.17
CA ASP A 105 37.04 13.09 37.54
C ASP A 105 37.81 13.87 38.63
N GLY A 106 38.37 15.04 38.28
CA GLY A 106 39.18 15.85 39.19
C GLY A 106 40.60 15.33 39.44
N SER A 107 41.11 14.42 38.59
CA SER A 107 42.51 13.98 38.60
C SER A 107 43.50 15.09 38.18
N GLU A 108 44.80 14.85 38.37
CA GLU A 108 45.86 15.80 38.01
C GLU A 108 45.81 16.14 36.50
N ALA A 109 45.64 17.43 36.18
CA ALA A 109 45.37 17.87 34.82
C ALA A 109 46.58 17.69 33.89
N VAL A 110 46.35 17.06 32.75
CA VAL A 110 47.35 16.77 31.72
C VAL A 110 47.38 17.90 30.69
N GLU A 111 48.50 18.62 30.60
CA GLU A 111 48.72 19.60 29.54
C GLU A 111 48.85 18.92 28.17
N CYS A 112 48.14 19.45 27.17
CA CYS A 112 48.05 18.96 25.80
C CYS A 112 48.39 20.08 24.81
N ASP A 113 48.97 19.74 23.66
CA ASP A 113 49.47 20.72 22.68
C ASP A 113 48.78 20.55 21.31
N ALA A 114 47.97 21.54 20.94
CA ALA A 114 47.28 21.61 19.65
C ALA A 114 48.14 22.29 18.56
N TYR A 115 49.41 22.60 18.81
CA TYR A 115 50.33 23.08 17.78
C TYR A 115 50.67 22.00 16.74
N ALA A 116 50.64 22.36 15.46
CA ALA A 116 51.33 21.66 14.38
C ALA A 116 51.88 22.66 13.35
N ALA A 117 53.05 22.37 12.76
CA ALA A 117 53.70 23.27 11.79
C ALA A 117 53.02 23.29 10.40
N VAL A 118 52.20 22.28 10.12
CA VAL A 118 51.25 22.19 9.01
C VAL A 118 49.89 21.89 9.62
N THR A 119 48.80 22.43 9.07
CA THR A 119 47.47 22.20 9.62
C THR A 119 47.03 20.74 9.43
N GLU A 120 46.67 20.09 10.53
CA GLU A 120 46.04 18.78 10.57
C GLU A 120 44.57 19.03 10.95
N PRO A 121 43.59 18.82 10.04
CA PRO A 121 42.19 19.19 10.29
C PRO A 121 41.55 18.32 11.39
N GLU A 122 41.90 17.04 11.41
CA GLU A 122 41.48 16.04 12.38
C GLU A 122 42.73 15.31 12.88
N ALA A 123 42.98 15.39 14.18
CA ALA A 123 44.08 14.73 14.85
C ALA A 123 43.69 14.41 16.30
N LYS A 124 44.26 13.32 16.86
CA LYS A 124 44.10 13.03 18.28
C LYS A 124 44.89 14.05 19.11
N LEU A 125 44.17 14.83 19.90
CA LEU A 125 44.72 15.90 20.74
C LEU A 125 45.02 15.42 22.16
N PHE A 126 44.26 14.44 22.67
CA PHE A 126 44.44 13.81 23.97
C PHE A 126 44.00 12.34 23.95
N GLU A 127 44.61 11.54 24.83
CA GLU A 127 44.30 10.14 25.09
C GLU A 127 44.38 9.89 26.60
N SER A 128 43.31 9.35 27.20
CA SER A 128 43.30 9.01 28.62
C SER A 128 44.15 7.76 28.89
N LYS A 129 44.56 7.61 30.15
CA LYS A 129 44.87 6.27 30.68
C LYS A 129 43.58 5.44 30.71
N THR A 130 43.70 4.11 30.77
CA THR A 130 42.57 3.24 31.11
C THR A 130 42.00 3.65 32.46
N LEU A 131 40.68 3.82 32.49
CA LEU A 131 39.86 4.19 33.64
C LEU A 131 39.16 2.94 34.20
N ALA A 132 38.49 3.07 35.35
CA ALA A 132 37.63 2.02 35.87
C ALA A 132 36.22 2.19 35.30
N ALA A 133 35.69 1.15 34.65
CA ALA A 133 34.38 1.11 33.99
C ALA A 133 33.28 1.88 34.73
N GLY A 134 32.74 2.93 34.09
CA GLY A 134 31.62 3.70 34.64
C GLY A 134 31.42 5.06 33.95
N ASN A 135 30.61 5.91 34.59
CA ASN A 135 30.41 7.29 34.17
C ASN A 135 31.58 8.17 34.63
N HIS A 136 32.09 9.00 33.72
CA HIS A 136 33.22 9.89 33.90
C HIS A 136 32.89 11.31 33.41
N THR A 137 33.64 12.31 33.90
CA THR A 137 33.63 13.68 33.35
C THR A 137 35.06 14.13 33.05
N ALA A 138 35.33 14.45 31.79
CA ALA A 138 36.57 15.09 31.37
C ALA A 138 36.36 16.61 31.32
N HIS A 139 37.04 17.33 32.22
CA HIS A 139 37.10 18.79 32.24
C HIS A 139 38.31 19.29 31.44
N ILE A 140 38.04 20.09 30.41
CA ILE A 140 39.03 20.71 29.53
C ILE A 140 39.11 22.20 29.83
N THR A 141 40.33 22.75 29.84
CA THR A 141 40.59 24.19 30.02
C THR A 141 41.60 24.71 29.00
N VAL A 142 41.29 25.82 28.32
CA VAL A 142 42.23 26.51 27.42
C VAL A 142 43.29 27.23 28.25
N LEU A 143 44.58 26.98 28.01
CA LEU A 143 45.66 27.55 28.79
C LEU A 143 46.16 28.87 28.21
N GLU A 144 46.66 29.78 29.06
CA GLU A 144 47.44 30.96 28.65
C GLU A 144 48.88 30.56 28.23
N LYS A 145 49.00 29.51 27.41
CA LYS A 145 50.25 28.78 27.13
C LYS A 145 50.28 28.31 25.67
N ARG A 146 51.48 28.24 25.09
CA ARG A 146 51.74 27.86 23.69
C ARG A 146 53.02 27.05 23.57
N ASN A 147 53.10 26.26 22.50
CA ASN A 147 54.36 25.76 21.96
C ASN A 147 55.29 26.93 21.55
N GLU A 148 56.60 26.83 21.80
CA GLU A 148 57.60 27.86 21.43
C GLU A 148 57.67 28.14 19.92
N ALA A 149 57.27 27.17 19.08
CA ALA A 149 57.22 27.29 17.62
C ALA A 149 55.86 27.79 17.10
N SER A 150 54.92 28.16 17.97
CA SER A 150 53.61 28.71 17.59
C SER A 150 53.75 30.08 16.92
N THR A 151 53.02 30.28 15.83
CA THR A 151 52.89 31.58 15.14
C THR A 151 51.77 32.45 15.72
N GLY A 152 51.06 31.97 16.75
CA GLY A 152 49.94 32.67 17.38
C GLY A 152 50.39 33.83 18.27
N THR A 153 49.67 34.95 18.22
CA THR A 153 49.95 36.14 19.06
C THR A 153 49.50 35.93 20.52
N GLY A 154 50.02 36.76 21.45
CA GLY A 154 49.72 36.72 22.89
C GLY A 154 48.31 37.16 23.31
N SER A 155 47.34 37.11 22.40
CA SER A 155 45.90 37.23 22.68
C SER A 155 45.08 36.15 21.97
N VAL A 156 45.71 35.42 21.06
CA VAL A 156 45.22 34.45 20.04
C VAL A 156 44.87 33.00 20.47
N TYR A 157 44.37 32.69 21.67
CA TYR A 157 44.56 31.34 22.29
C TYR A 157 43.80 30.13 21.67
N GLY A 158 43.43 30.22 20.39
CA GLY A 158 42.63 29.26 19.61
C GLY A 158 42.93 27.78 19.84
N VAL A 159 41.96 27.04 20.37
CA VAL A 159 41.86 25.58 20.26
C VAL A 159 40.55 25.21 19.58
N GLN A 160 40.46 23.99 19.04
CA GLN A 160 39.27 23.49 18.36
C GLN A 160 39.11 21.99 18.57
N PHE A 161 37.88 21.56 18.84
CA PHE A 161 37.47 20.16 18.95
C PHE A 161 36.45 19.81 17.84
N VAL A 162 36.27 18.51 17.58
CA VAL A 162 35.39 17.97 16.52
C VAL A 162 34.57 16.79 17.03
N TYR A 163 35.20 15.85 17.74
CA TYR A 163 34.50 14.78 18.46
C TYR A 163 35.38 14.20 19.58
N ALA A 164 34.78 13.39 20.46
CA ALA A 164 35.49 12.49 21.36
C ALA A 164 35.13 11.02 21.08
N LYS A 165 36.00 10.09 21.46
CA LYS A 165 35.74 8.66 21.46
C LYS A 165 35.70 8.14 22.88
N ALA A 166 34.55 7.65 23.31
CA ALA A 166 34.38 6.91 24.55
C ALA A 166 34.46 5.42 24.24
N PHE A 167 35.56 4.78 24.64
CA PHE A 167 35.71 3.33 24.46
C PHE A 167 34.91 2.64 25.55
N GLU A 168 34.14 1.64 25.16
CA GLU A 168 33.16 1.04 26.07
C GLU A 168 33.84 0.41 27.30
N ALA A 169 33.03 0.19 28.32
CA ALA A 169 33.35 -0.83 29.30
C ALA A 169 32.85 -2.17 28.77
N GLU A 170 33.62 -3.24 28.98
CA GLU A 170 32.98 -4.53 29.24
C GLU A 170 32.12 -4.34 30.49
N ILE A 171 30.85 -3.98 30.28
CA ILE A 171 29.80 -4.25 31.24
C ILE A 171 29.77 -5.76 31.31
N ALA A 172 30.33 -6.34 32.37
CA ALA A 172 30.18 -7.76 32.65
C ALA A 172 28.68 -8.06 32.64
N GLU A 173 28.22 -8.83 31.64
CA GLU A 173 26.81 -9.16 31.47
C GLU A 173 26.27 -9.66 32.82
N PRO A 174 25.15 -9.11 33.31
CA PRO A 174 24.64 -9.46 34.62
C PRO A 174 24.30 -10.95 34.62
N GLU A 175 25.06 -11.76 35.39
CA GLU A 175 24.95 -13.22 35.41
C GLU A 175 23.48 -13.64 35.41
N PHE A 176 23.08 -14.39 34.36
CA PHE A 176 21.68 -14.70 34.11
C PHE A 176 21.03 -15.26 35.39
N PRO A 177 19.95 -14.64 35.91
CA PRO A 177 19.56 -14.82 37.32
C PRO A 177 18.90 -16.19 37.64
N GLY A 178 18.90 -17.13 36.69
CA GLY A 178 18.28 -18.45 36.81
C GLY A 178 16.76 -18.45 36.58
N TYR A 179 16.18 -17.33 36.11
CA TYR A 179 14.77 -17.22 35.80
C TYR A 179 14.45 -16.10 34.79
N THR A 180 13.30 -16.24 34.14
CA THR A 180 12.61 -15.17 33.40
C THR A 180 11.29 -14.83 34.10
N GLU A 181 10.94 -13.55 34.15
CA GLU A 181 9.62 -13.08 34.59
C GLU A 181 8.77 -12.76 33.35
N VAL A 182 7.72 -13.55 33.12
CA VAL A 182 6.74 -13.34 32.04
C VAL A 182 5.58 -12.52 32.61
N ASP A 183 5.49 -11.27 32.18
CA ASP A 183 4.40 -10.33 32.45
C ASP A 183 3.05 -10.86 31.91
N ASP A 184 1.93 -10.54 32.56
CA ASP A 184 0.61 -10.92 32.03
C ASP A 184 0.31 -10.29 30.65
N ALA A 185 0.92 -9.15 30.33
CA ALA A 185 0.81 -8.52 29.02
C ALA A 185 1.66 -9.18 27.91
N VAL A 186 2.49 -10.18 28.23
CA VAL A 186 3.30 -10.92 27.24
C VAL A 186 2.52 -12.16 26.79
N PHE A 187 1.57 -11.94 25.87
CA PHE A 187 0.63 -12.96 25.40
C PHE A 187 0.79 -13.33 23.91
N THR A 188 0.12 -14.41 23.49
CA THR A 188 0.13 -14.96 22.13
C THR A 188 -1.20 -15.63 21.78
N THR A 189 -1.51 -15.76 20.49
CA THR A 189 -2.58 -16.62 19.95
C THR A 189 -2.04 -17.92 19.33
N ASN A 190 -0.71 -18.01 19.18
CA ASN A 190 -0.05 -18.99 18.30
C ASN A 190 0.90 -19.92 19.09
N HIS A 191 0.69 -20.10 20.39
CA HIS A 191 1.49 -20.97 21.28
C HIS A 191 3.02 -20.66 21.28
N GLU A 192 3.41 -19.39 21.11
CA GLU A 192 4.82 -18.98 21.21
C GLU A 192 5.40 -19.24 22.62
N PRO A 193 6.62 -19.79 22.76
CA PRO A 193 7.18 -20.07 24.08
C PRO A 193 7.53 -18.79 24.87
N PHE A 194 7.41 -18.87 26.19
CA PHE A 194 7.49 -17.75 27.14
C PHE A 194 6.48 -16.62 26.88
N LYS A 195 5.36 -16.91 26.19
CA LYS A 195 4.18 -16.05 26.13
C LYS A 195 2.93 -16.81 26.60
N ILE A 196 2.00 -16.08 27.21
CA ILE A 196 0.76 -16.64 27.76
C ILE A 196 -0.31 -16.70 26.66
N GLN A 197 -1.04 -17.80 26.56
CA GLN A 197 -2.23 -17.89 25.71
C GLN A 197 -3.47 -17.92 26.60
N TYR A 198 -4.44 -17.04 26.31
CA TYR A 198 -5.66 -16.85 27.10
C TYR A 198 -6.86 -17.39 26.33
N GLU A 199 -7.61 -18.33 26.91
CA GLU A 199 -8.70 -19.01 26.19
C GLU A 199 -10.05 -18.96 26.94
N PRO A 200 -11.18 -18.87 26.19
CA PRO A 200 -11.25 -18.28 24.85
C PRO A 200 -10.84 -16.81 24.90
N ALA A 201 -10.00 -16.34 23.97
CA ALA A 201 -9.38 -15.01 24.05
C ALA A 201 -10.37 -13.85 24.28
N GLY A 202 -11.56 -13.88 23.66
CA GLY A 202 -12.62 -12.88 23.83
C GLY A 202 -13.30 -12.87 25.22
N ALA A 203 -12.95 -13.79 26.12
CA ALA A 203 -13.41 -13.82 27.51
C ALA A 203 -12.39 -13.24 28.51
N TRP A 204 -11.30 -12.64 28.05
CA TRP A 204 -10.26 -12.03 28.89
C TRP A 204 -10.16 -10.51 28.67
N THR A 205 -9.71 -9.80 29.70
CA THR A 205 -9.56 -8.34 29.68
C THR A 205 -8.22 -7.93 30.26
N ALA A 206 -7.47 -7.13 29.49
CA ALA A 206 -6.24 -6.48 29.93
C ALA A 206 -6.55 -5.17 30.69
N GLY A 207 -5.82 -4.93 31.78
CA GLY A 207 -5.77 -3.67 32.53
C GLY A 207 -4.36 -3.08 32.50
N SER A 208 -4.24 -1.77 32.70
CA SER A 208 -2.95 -1.07 32.71
C SER A 208 -2.98 0.19 33.58
N GLY A 209 -1.81 0.72 33.95
CA GLY A 209 -1.65 1.94 34.74
C GLY A 209 -1.62 1.71 36.27
N ASN A 210 -1.68 0.45 36.70
CA ASN A 210 -1.82 0.04 38.11
C ASN A 210 -0.49 -0.33 38.78
N GLY A 211 0.63 0.36 38.48
CA GLY A 211 2.01 -0.04 38.89
C GLY A 211 2.25 -0.28 40.40
N ASN A 212 1.49 0.40 41.25
CA ASN A 212 1.52 0.16 42.70
C ASN A 212 0.92 -1.20 43.10
N LEU A 213 -0.01 -1.74 42.30
CA LEU A 213 -0.77 -2.95 42.57
C LEU A 213 -0.18 -4.19 41.90
N PHE A 214 0.28 -4.12 40.65
CA PHE A 214 0.73 -5.29 39.88
C PHE A 214 2.16 -5.15 39.32
N TYR A 215 2.75 -6.22 38.82
CA TYR A 215 3.98 -6.20 38.05
C TYR A 215 3.82 -5.30 36.80
N ASN A 216 4.78 -4.41 36.56
CA ASN A 216 4.76 -3.32 35.56
C ASN A 216 3.52 -2.39 35.49
N GLY A 217 2.47 -2.68 36.26
CA GLY A 217 1.18 -1.99 36.27
C GLY A 217 0.13 -2.56 35.33
N THR A 218 0.37 -3.74 34.77
CA THR A 218 -0.53 -4.56 33.94
C THR A 218 -1.37 -5.50 34.79
N GLU A 219 -2.49 -5.99 34.26
CA GLU A 219 -3.20 -7.15 34.82
C GLU A 219 -4.06 -7.82 33.73
N HIS A 220 -4.17 -9.16 33.75
CA HIS A 220 -5.17 -9.87 32.94
C HIS A 220 -6.17 -10.59 33.84
N TYR A 221 -7.46 -10.42 33.56
CA TYR A 221 -8.54 -11.13 34.27
C TYR A 221 -9.64 -11.61 33.33
N SER A 222 -10.32 -12.68 33.73
CA SER A 222 -11.40 -13.28 32.94
C SER A 222 -12.74 -12.56 33.13
N ALA A 223 -13.65 -12.76 32.20
CA ALA A 223 -15.08 -12.52 32.36
C ALA A 223 -15.64 -13.34 33.54
N LYS A 224 -16.74 -12.86 34.12
CA LYS A 224 -17.37 -13.46 35.31
C LYS A 224 -18.26 -14.64 34.94
N GLY A 225 -18.01 -15.80 35.55
CA GLY A 225 -18.85 -17.00 35.34
C GLY A 225 -18.70 -17.66 33.97
N VAL A 226 -17.60 -17.39 33.27
CA VAL A 226 -17.24 -18.07 32.02
C VAL A 226 -16.21 -19.16 32.34
N ASP A 227 -16.28 -20.28 31.65
CA ASP A 227 -15.24 -21.32 31.69
C ASP A 227 -14.07 -20.89 30.81
N VAL A 228 -12.87 -20.81 31.37
CA VAL A 228 -11.70 -20.13 30.79
C VAL A 228 -10.42 -20.86 31.17
N SER A 229 -9.36 -20.74 30.38
CA SER A 229 -8.02 -21.20 30.76
C SER A 229 -6.95 -20.16 30.42
N TYR A 230 -5.74 -20.37 30.96
CA TYR A 230 -4.54 -19.82 30.35
C TYR A 230 -3.43 -20.86 30.33
N GLU A 231 -2.60 -20.77 29.29
CA GLU A 231 -1.57 -21.75 28.96
C GLU A 231 -0.26 -21.03 28.62
N MET A 232 0.88 -21.72 28.79
CA MET A 232 2.19 -21.21 28.36
C MET A 232 3.13 -22.37 28.07
N ILE A 233 3.78 -22.34 26.90
CA ILE A 233 4.93 -23.21 26.62
C ILE A 233 6.17 -22.56 27.20
N PHE A 234 7.00 -23.30 27.94
CA PHE A 234 8.25 -22.78 28.50
C PHE A 234 9.34 -23.86 28.52
N THR A 235 10.60 -23.46 28.62
CA THR A 235 11.71 -24.38 28.94
C THR A 235 12.20 -24.04 30.33
N GLY A 236 12.22 -24.99 31.27
CA GLY A 236 12.66 -24.66 32.64
C GLY A 236 12.48 -25.70 33.74
N THR A 237 13.30 -25.56 34.77
CA THR A 237 13.37 -26.40 35.99
C THR A 237 12.27 -26.12 37.01
N GLY A 238 11.47 -25.06 36.82
CA GLY A 238 10.32 -24.77 37.68
C GLY A 238 9.53 -23.53 37.26
N VAL A 239 8.39 -23.33 37.91
CA VAL A 239 7.49 -22.19 37.67
C VAL A 239 6.81 -21.70 38.95
N GLU A 240 6.67 -20.38 39.08
CA GLU A 240 5.83 -19.72 40.08
C GLU A 240 4.74 -18.91 39.39
N ILE A 241 3.52 -18.92 39.93
CA ILE A 241 2.42 -18.10 39.43
C ILE A 241 2.10 -17.03 40.46
N HIS A 242 2.16 -15.77 40.05
CA HIS A 242 1.84 -14.60 40.86
C HIS A 242 0.56 -13.97 40.33
N ALA A 243 -0.35 -13.64 41.24
CA ALA A 243 -1.65 -13.07 40.96
C ALA A 243 -2.19 -12.35 42.20
N SER A 244 -3.40 -11.80 42.10
CA SER A 244 -4.11 -11.19 43.21
C SER A 244 -5.06 -12.16 43.90
N LYS A 245 -5.23 -12.04 45.21
CA LYS A 245 -6.30 -12.69 45.98
C LYS A 245 -7.47 -11.76 46.19
N ASN A 246 -8.69 -12.27 46.07
CA ASN A 246 -9.93 -11.53 46.30
C ASN A 246 -11.10 -12.47 46.62
N THR A 247 -12.24 -11.93 47.08
CA THR A 247 -13.47 -12.70 47.32
C THR A 247 -14.14 -13.17 46.02
N VAL A 248 -13.76 -12.57 44.89
CA VAL A 248 -14.29 -12.85 43.54
C VAL A 248 -13.33 -13.64 42.65
N HIS A 249 -12.12 -14.00 43.11
CA HIS A 249 -11.20 -14.82 42.31
C HIS A 249 -11.43 -16.30 42.62
N MET A 250 -11.50 -17.17 41.62
CA MET A 250 -11.66 -18.62 41.83
C MET A 250 -10.34 -19.33 42.11
N ASN A 251 -10.37 -20.43 42.85
CA ASN A 251 -9.20 -21.31 42.91
C ASN A 251 -9.09 -22.09 41.60
N CYS A 252 -7.86 -22.37 41.17
CA CYS A 252 -7.58 -23.00 39.88
C CYS A 252 -6.77 -24.29 40.07
N ASP A 253 -6.95 -25.26 39.17
CA ASP A 253 -6.11 -26.44 39.09
C ASP A 253 -4.95 -26.18 38.11
N VAL A 254 -3.74 -26.60 38.48
CA VAL A 254 -2.52 -26.35 37.71
C VAL A 254 -1.97 -27.65 37.15
N TYR A 255 -1.77 -27.67 35.84
CA TYR A 255 -1.25 -28.80 35.06
C TYR A 255 0.13 -28.44 34.49
N ILE A 256 1.04 -29.42 34.52
CA ILE A 256 2.31 -29.40 33.77
C ILE A 256 2.34 -30.67 32.93
N ASP A 257 2.55 -30.55 31.61
CA ASP A 257 2.57 -31.66 30.65
C ASP A 257 1.30 -32.53 30.75
N ASP A 258 0.13 -31.86 30.85
CA ASP A 258 -1.20 -32.43 31.12
C ASP A 258 -1.35 -33.25 32.42
N VAL A 259 -0.35 -33.27 33.30
CA VAL A 259 -0.42 -33.85 34.64
C VAL A 259 -0.78 -32.77 35.66
N LYS A 260 -1.87 -32.95 36.43
CA LYS A 260 -2.23 -32.05 37.53
C LYS A 260 -1.14 -32.09 38.61
N VAL A 261 -0.38 -31.00 38.76
CA VAL A 261 0.73 -30.86 39.70
C VAL A 261 0.33 -30.17 41.01
N GLY A 262 -0.80 -29.47 41.04
CA GLY A 262 -1.33 -28.87 42.27
C GLY A 262 -2.51 -27.93 42.04
N GLU A 263 -2.71 -27.02 42.99
CA GLU A 263 -3.83 -26.08 43.04
C GLU A 263 -3.35 -24.67 43.39
N LEU A 264 -3.98 -23.66 42.80
CA LEU A 264 -3.71 -22.23 42.94
C LEU A 264 -4.83 -21.60 43.78
N ALA A 265 -4.48 -21.03 44.93
CA ALA A 265 -5.46 -20.61 45.96
C ALA A 265 -5.68 -19.08 46.00
N ALA A 266 -6.65 -18.57 45.23
CA ALA A 266 -6.91 -17.14 45.02
C ALA A 266 -7.96 -16.51 45.97
N GLN A 267 -8.73 -17.30 46.73
CA GLN A 267 -9.73 -16.73 47.66
C GLN A 267 -9.05 -15.95 48.81
N ASN A 268 -9.52 -14.73 49.10
CA ASN A 268 -9.23 -13.99 50.34
C ASN A 268 -10.36 -13.02 50.72
N ALA A 269 -10.46 -12.64 52.00
CA ALA A 269 -11.51 -11.74 52.51
C ALA A 269 -11.39 -10.27 52.04
N GLY A 270 -10.30 -9.90 51.38
CA GLY A 270 -10.09 -8.59 50.74
C GLY A 270 -8.99 -8.67 49.68
N ALA A 271 -8.83 -7.62 48.88
CA ALA A 271 -7.83 -7.56 47.83
C ALA A 271 -6.39 -7.64 48.40
N MET A 272 -5.56 -8.52 47.83
CA MET A 272 -4.11 -8.59 48.05
C MET A 272 -3.43 -8.86 46.72
N HIS A 273 -2.57 -7.96 46.25
CA HIS A 273 -1.92 -8.03 44.94
C HIS A 273 -0.46 -8.51 45.03
N LYS A 274 0.21 -8.82 43.92
CA LYS A 274 1.58 -9.39 43.85
C LYS A 274 1.77 -10.61 44.78
N GLN A 275 0.79 -11.52 44.80
CA GLN A 275 0.81 -12.71 45.67
C GLN A 275 1.25 -13.94 44.86
N LYS A 276 2.31 -14.62 45.29
CA LYS A 276 2.59 -15.98 44.80
C LYS A 276 1.47 -16.93 45.22
N LEU A 277 0.77 -17.50 44.25
CA LEU A 277 -0.39 -18.38 44.45
C LEU A 277 -0.06 -19.85 44.18
N PHE A 278 0.97 -20.12 43.39
CA PHE A 278 1.45 -21.47 43.06
C PHE A 278 2.97 -21.48 42.89
N GLU A 279 3.59 -22.63 43.18
CA GLU A 279 5.01 -22.90 42.97
C GLU A 279 5.21 -24.39 42.64
N LYS A 280 5.89 -24.70 41.53
CA LYS A 280 6.40 -26.03 41.20
C LYS A 280 7.89 -25.91 40.89
N LYS A 281 8.72 -26.51 41.73
CA LYS A 281 10.16 -26.72 41.49
C LYS A 281 10.40 -28.21 41.20
N ASP A 282 11.62 -28.59 40.84
CA ASP A 282 11.98 -29.96 40.46
C ASP A 282 11.24 -30.44 39.18
N LEU A 283 11.30 -29.63 38.11
CA LEU A 283 11.16 -30.08 36.73
C LEU A 283 12.55 -30.35 36.13
N ALA A 284 12.62 -31.04 34.99
CA ALA A 284 13.85 -31.10 34.20
C ALA A 284 14.04 -29.77 33.44
N ASN A 285 15.26 -29.39 33.07
CA ASN A 285 15.44 -28.22 32.20
C ASN A 285 15.12 -28.61 30.74
N THR A 286 13.82 -28.73 30.45
CA THR A 286 13.24 -29.19 29.19
C THR A 286 12.02 -28.36 28.83
N LYS A 287 11.54 -28.48 27.58
CA LYS A 287 10.30 -27.86 27.13
C LYS A 287 9.10 -28.52 27.81
N HIS A 288 8.23 -27.70 28.39
CA HIS A 288 7.07 -28.06 29.19
C HIS A 288 5.84 -27.25 28.77
N THR A 289 4.64 -27.78 29.03
CA THR A 289 3.37 -27.02 28.91
C THR A 289 2.80 -26.71 30.28
N LEU A 290 2.60 -25.44 30.60
CA LEU A 290 1.75 -25.00 31.72
C LEU A 290 0.32 -24.81 31.22
N ARG A 291 -0.66 -25.32 31.97
CA ARG A 291 -2.09 -25.08 31.72
C ARG A 291 -2.83 -24.90 33.05
N VAL A 292 -3.61 -23.83 33.16
CA VAL A 292 -4.34 -23.45 34.37
C VAL A 292 -5.82 -23.28 34.06
N VAL A 293 -6.67 -23.95 34.85
CA VAL A 293 -8.12 -24.06 34.63
C VAL A 293 -8.89 -23.89 35.95
N PRO A 294 -10.20 -23.54 35.94
CA PRO A 294 -11.05 -23.56 37.13
C PRO A 294 -10.93 -24.87 37.90
N LYS A 295 -10.85 -24.80 39.23
CA LYS A 295 -10.70 -26.00 40.05
C LYS A 295 -11.90 -26.94 39.93
N GLU A 296 -11.64 -28.24 39.73
CA GLU A 296 -12.69 -29.25 39.60
C GLU A 296 -13.66 -29.22 40.80
N GLY A 297 -14.93 -28.90 40.54
CA GLY A 297 -16.00 -28.84 41.53
C GLY A 297 -16.13 -27.52 42.31
N GLU A 298 -15.33 -26.48 42.02
CA GLU A 298 -15.60 -25.11 42.48
C GLU A 298 -16.63 -24.43 41.55
N SER A 299 -17.51 -23.57 42.08
CA SER A 299 -18.47 -22.83 41.24
C SER A 299 -17.80 -21.60 40.64
N ILE A 300 -17.85 -21.50 39.31
CA ILE A 300 -17.38 -20.32 38.55
C ILE A 300 -18.34 -19.13 38.65
N GLU A 301 -19.59 -19.32 39.12
CA GLU A 301 -20.64 -18.28 39.08
C GLU A 301 -20.21 -17.00 39.80
N GLY A 302 -20.14 -15.88 39.07
CA GLY A 302 -19.72 -14.58 39.58
C GLY A 302 -18.22 -14.46 39.92
N LYS A 303 -17.42 -15.50 39.66
CA LYS A 303 -15.97 -15.53 39.87
C LYS A 303 -15.19 -15.21 38.60
N VAL A 304 -13.92 -14.84 38.76
CA VAL A 304 -12.93 -14.64 37.68
C VAL A 304 -11.63 -15.38 37.98
N ILE A 305 -10.82 -15.63 36.96
CA ILE A 305 -9.37 -15.86 37.11
C ILE A 305 -8.66 -14.50 36.93
N GLN A 306 -7.52 -14.29 37.58
CA GLN A 306 -6.65 -13.12 37.38
C GLN A 306 -5.18 -13.55 37.42
N LEU A 307 -4.32 -12.91 36.62
CA LEU A 307 -2.88 -13.16 36.51
C LEU A 307 -2.10 -11.82 36.53
N ASP A 308 -0.92 -11.83 37.15
CA ASP A 308 -0.05 -10.66 37.43
C ASP A 308 1.37 -10.91 36.88
N LYS A 309 1.93 -12.12 37.08
CA LYS A 309 3.03 -12.65 36.27
C LYS A 309 3.26 -14.15 36.48
N ILE A 310 4.03 -14.75 35.58
CA ILE A 310 4.59 -16.10 35.74
C ILE A 310 6.12 -16.00 35.82
N VAL A 311 6.74 -16.60 36.83
CA VAL A 311 8.20 -16.67 36.96
C VAL A 311 8.66 -18.07 36.58
N VAL A 312 9.44 -18.21 35.52
CA VAL A 312 9.98 -19.50 35.06
C VAL A 312 11.44 -19.60 35.46
N PHE A 313 11.81 -20.63 36.23
CA PHE A 313 13.21 -20.95 36.52
C PHE A 313 13.80 -21.82 35.40
N HIS A 314 14.98 -21.49 34.90
CA HIS A 314 15.66 -22.23 33.83
C HIS A 314 17.17 -22.00 33.86
N ASP A 315 17.94 -22.79 33.11
CA ASP A 315 19.32 -22.41 32.74
C ASP A 315 19.28 -21.40 31.58
N GLU A 316 20.35 -20.64 31.35
CA GLU A 316 20.39 -19.57 30.33
C GLU A 316 20.12 -20.11 28.91
N ILE A 317 19.26 -19.42 28.15
CA ILE A 317 18.88 -19.80 26.78
C ILE A 317 19.74 -19.00 25.79
N THR A 318 20.89 -19.56 25.38
CA THR A 318 21.83 -18.92 24.46
C THR A 318 21.59 -19.30 22.98
N VAL A 319 20.93 -20.44 22.73
CA VAL A 319 20.44 -20.86 21.41
C VAL A 319 18.91 -20.66 21.38
N PRO A 320 18.36 -19.86 20.45
CA PRO A 320 16.92 -19.70 20.30
C PRO A 320 16.29 -20.87 19.50
N ASP A 321 14.99 -21.09 19.66
CA ASP A 321 14.19 -22.00 18.81
C ASP A 321 14.17 -21.51 17.34
N SER A 322 14.15 -20.18 17.10
CA SER A 322 14.27 -19.59 15.76
C SER A 322 14.65 -18.09 15.78
N ILE A 323 15.01 -17.56 14.61
CA ILE A 323 15.25 -16.13 14.34
C ILE A 323 14.23 -15.66 13.29
N VAL A 324 13.75 -14.42 13.42
CA VAL A 324 12.82 -13.77 12.48
C VAL A 324 13.37 -12.39 12.11
N LEU A 325 13.46 -12.09 10.82
CA LEU A 325 13.89 -10.76 10.32
C LEU A 325 12.68 -9.85 10.08
N ASN A 326 12.86 -8.54 10.26
CA ASN A 326 11.83 -7.53 9.97
C ASN A 326 11.37 -7.48 8.49
N ARG A 327 12.19 -8.01 7.57
CA ARG A 327 11.89 -8.18 6.14
C ARG A 327 12.76 -9.30 5.57
N THR A 328 12.24 -10.03 4.59
CA THR A 328 12.94 -11.11 3.88
C THR A 328 13.48 -10.68 2.52
N GLU A 329 13.09 -9.51 2.00
CA GLU A 329 13.65 -8.94 0.77
C GLU A 329 13.80 -7.41 0.91
N LEU A 330 14.78 -6.84 0.20
CA LEU A 330 15.03 -5.41 0.11
C LEU A 330 15.70 -5.07 -1.23
N THR A 331 15.41 -3.90 -1.80
CA THR A 331 16.20 -3.33 -2.90
C THR A 331 16.80 -1.98 -2.46
N MET A 332 18.04 -1.71 -2.87
CA MET A 332 18.82 -0.54 -2.47
C MET A 332 19.51 0.10 -3.69
N THR A 333 19.59 1.43 -3.71
CA THR A 333 20.47 2.17 -4.61
C THR A 333 21.94 1.94 -4.20
N PRO A 334 22.92 1.91 -5.14
CA PRO A 334 24.34 1.91 -4.80
C PRO A 334 24.71 3.02 -3.79
N GLY A 335 25.63 2.72 -2.87
CA GLY A 335 26.06 3.64 -1.81
C GLY A 335 25.07 3.83 -0.64
N ALA A 336 23.83 3.37 -0.76
CA ALA A 336 22.83 3.50 0.30
C ALA A 336 23.10 2.59 1.50
N SER A 337 22.53 2.95 2.66
CA SER A 337 22.53 2.12 3.88
C SER A 337 21.10 1.84 4.34
N SER A 338 20.91 0.70 5.01
CA SER A 338 19.61 0.27 5.55
C SER A 338 19.82 -0.67 6.75
N GLU A 339 18.74 -1.25 7.30
CA GLU A 339 18.83 -2.08 8.51
C GLU A 339 17.82 -3.24 8.50
N LEU A 340 18.34 -4.45 8.73
CA LEU A 340 17.57 -5.63 9.09
C LEU A 340 17.61 -5.76 10.62
N THR A 341 16.47 -5.70 11.28
CA THR A 341 16.38 -6.06 12.69
C THR A 341 15.97 -7.53 12.81
N ALA A 342 16.63 -8.25 13.71
CA ALA A 342 16.33 -9.65 14.03
C ALA A 342 15.61 -9.72 15.38
N SER A 343 14.58 -10.57 15.46
CA SER A 343 13.93 -10.99 16.70
C SER A 343 14.16 -12.47 16.91
N VAL A 344 14.33 -12.89 18.16
CA VAL A 344 14.56 -14.30 18.53
C VAL A 344 13.34 -14.89 19.20
N ILE A 345 13.11 -16.18 19.00
CA ILE A 345 12.05 -16.95 19.66
C ILE A 345 12.73 -18.07 20.47
N PRO A 346 12.47 -18.23 21.77
CA PRO A 346 11.66 -17.34 22.59
C PRO A 346 12.34 -15.98 22.80
N TRP A 347 11.53 -14.96 23.08
CA TRP A 347 11.97 -13.54 23.15
C TRP A 347 12.99 -13.25 24.26
N ASN A 348 13.13 -14.16 25.22
CA ASN A 348 14.04 -14.07 26.37
C ASN A 348 15.36 -14.85 26.16
N ALA A 349 15.65 -15.33 24.95
CA ALA A 349 16.94 -15.96 24.64
C ALA A 349 18.05 -14.90 24.57
N ASN A 350 19.14 -15.06 25.34
CA ASN A 350 20.36 -14.25 25.26
C ASN A 350 21.22 -14.72 24.07
N ALA A 351 20.64 -14.65 22.88
CA ALA A 351 21.18 -15.22 21.67
C ALA A 351 22.05 -14.21 20.91
N LYS A 352 23.37 -14.40 20.94
CA LYS A 352 24.32 -13.59 20.17
C LYS A 352 24.22 -13.95 18.69
N LEU A 353 24.08 -12.95 17.82
CA LEU A 353 23.86 -13.14 16.40
C LEU A 353 25.12 -12.83 15.57
N VAL A 354 25.38 -13.66 14.58
CA VAL A 354 26.42 -13.46 13.57
C VAL A 354 25.75 -13.11 12.25
N TRP A 355 26.00 -11.89 11.77
CA TRP A 355 25.51 -11.42 10.48
C TRP A 355 26.55 -11.65 9.39
N THR A 356 26.10 -12.15 8.24
CA THR A 356 26.96 -12.40 7.08
C THR A 356 26.27 -12.01 5.78
N SER A 357 27.05 -11.69 4.75
CA SER A 357 26.58 -11.41 3.38
C SER A 357 27.27 -12.35 2.40
N SER A 358 26.52 -12.90 1.45
CA SER A 358 27.04 -13.84 0.46
C SER A 358 28.02 -13.22 -0.54
N ASP A 359 27.99 -11.88 -0.71
CA ASP A 359 29.00 -11.11 -1.46
C ASP A 359 29.15 -9.71 -0.84
N SER A 360 30.10 -9.55 0.09
CA SER A 360 30.40 -8.27 0.74
C SER A 360 31.02 -7.21 -0.18
N SER A 361 31.33 -7.55 -1.44
CA SER A 361 31.64 -6.55 -2.48
C SER A 361 30.38 -5.86 -3.06
N VAL A 362 29.19 -6.24 -2.58
CA VAL A 362 27.88 -5.74 -3.06
C VAL A 362 27.07 -5.17 -1.91
N VAL A 363 26.92 -5.93 -0.82
CA VAL A 363 26.32 -5.43 0.43
C VAL A 363 27.20 -5.89 1.58
N GLU A 364 27.79 -4.94 2.29
CA GLU A 364 28.40 -5.19 3.60
C GLU A 364 27.31 -5.18 4.67
N VAL A 365 27.44 -6.03 5.68
CA VAL A 365 26.55 -6.06 6.84
C VAL A 365 27.39 -6.05 8.11
N ASN A 366 27.00 -5.24 9.09
CA ASN A 366 27.53 -5.27 10.45
C ASN A 366 26.37 -5.07 11.42
N ASP A 367 26.15 -6.02 12.33
CA ASP A 367 24.97 -6.17 13.20
C ASP A 367 23.65 -5.63 12.59
N GLY A 368 23.13 -6.33 11.58
CA GLY A 368 21.88 -5.97 10.88
C GLY A 368 21.96 -4.77 9.95
N LYS A 369 22.86 -3.81 10.19
CA LYS A 369 23.07 -2.61 9.38
C LYS A 369 23.74 -2.96 8.05
N LEU A 370 23.04 -2.68 6.97
CA LEU A 370 23.44 -2.90 5.58
C LEU A 370 24.13 -1.67 4.99
N THR A 371 25.11 -1.88 4.12
CA THR A 371 25.71 -0.83 3.27
C THR A 371 25.95 -1.37 1.87
N ALA A 372 25.18 -0.86 0.91
CA ALA A 372 25.31 -1.18 -0.50
C ALA A 372 26.60 -0.56 -1.08
N LYS A 373 27.31 -1.32 -1.90
CA LYS A 373 28.54 -0.87 -2.58
C LYS A 373 28.23 -0.32 -3.97
N GLU A 374 29.16 0.49 -4.47
CA GLU A 374 29.12 0.97 -5.86
C GLU A 374 29.32 -0.20 -6.84
N ILE A 375 28.33 -0.43 -7.71
CA ILE A 375 28.35 -1.48 -8.72
C ILE A 375 27.74 -0.97 -10.03
N ASP A 376 28.27 -1.44 -11.18
CA ASP A 376 27.78 -1.03 -12.51
C ASP A 376 26.59 -1.86 -13.02
N VAL A 377 26.20 -2.93 -12.32
CA VAL A 377 25.18 -3.90 -12.76
C VAL A 377 24.37 -4.41 -11.58
N LYS A 378 23.03 -4.44 -11.72
CA LYS A 378 22.10 -5.03 -10.74
C LYS A 378 22.55 -6.41 -10.26
N LYS A 379 22.63 -6.58 -8.94
CA LYS A 379 23.00 -7.84 -8.27
C LYS A 379 22.09 -8.08 -7.07
N THR A 380 21.83 -9.34 -6.75
CA THR A 380 21.17 -9.77 -5.51
C THR A 380 22.12 -10.65 -4.70
N VAL A 381 22.13 -10.45 -3.38
CA VAL A 381 22.89 -11.26 -2.40
C VAL A 381 21.95 -11.75 -1.30
N THR A 382 22.32 -12.83 -0.63
CA THR A 382 21.69 -13.22 0.63
C THR A 382 22.45 -12.57 1.79
N VAL A 383 21.72 -11.95 2.71
CA VAL A 383 22.22 -11.58 4.03
C VAL A 383 21.57 -12.51 5.05
N THR A 384 22.37 -13.08 5.94
CA THR A 384 21.98 -14.13 6.88
C THR A 384 22.33 -13.71 8.30
N ALA A 385 21.36 -13.74 9.20
CA ALA A 385 21.56 -13.67 10.65
C ALA A 385 21.48 -15.10 11.21
N ALA A 386 22.53 -15.56 11.88
CA ALA A 386 22.58 -16.88 12.52
C ALA A 386 22.96 -16.77 13.99
N SER A 387 22.53 -17.72 14.83
CA SER A 387 23.05 -17.79 16.21
C SER A 387 24.54 -18.11 16.19
N ALA A 388 25.31 -17.44 17.05
CA ALA A 388 26.74 -17.68 17.25
C ALA A 388 27.03 -19.07 17.84
N GLU A 389 26.09 -19.58 18.66
CA GLU A 389 26.24 -20.85 19.39
C GLU A 389 25.74 -22.06 18.56
N ASP A 390 24.67 -21.89 17.75
CA ASP A 390 24.31 -22.87 16.71
C ASP A 390 23.91 -22.19 15.40
N ASN A 391 24.81 -22.25 14.42
CA ASN A 391 24.63 -21.61 13.13
C ASN A 391 23.65 -22.33 12.17
N SER A 392 22.98 -23.40 12.60
CA SER A 392 21.78 -23.93 11.94
C SER A 392 20.53 -23.08 12.22
N VAL A 393 20.47 -22.43 13.38
CA VAL A 393 19.40 -21.49 13.72
C VAL A 393 19.71 -20.15 13.04
N LEU A 394 19.08 -19.92 11.89
CA LEU A 394 19.31 -18.75 11.05
C LEU A 394 18.04 -18.19 10.40
N ALA A 395 18.12 -16.95 9.94
CA ALA A 395 17.14 -16.30 9.09
C ALA A 395 17.84 -15.51 7.96
N GLU A 396 17.20 -15.44 6.79
CA GLU A 396 17.81 -14.89 5.57
C GLU A 396 16.95 -13.81 4.93
N ALA A 397 17.60 -12.80 4.34
CA ALA A 397 16.98 -11.80 3.49
C ALA A 397 17.73 -11.64 2.16
N LYS A 398 17.00 -11.50 1.05
CA LYS A 398 17.59 -11.17 -0.26
C LYS A 398 17.73 -9.66 -0.40
N ILE A 399 18.97 -9.17 -0.50
CA ILE A 399 19.25 -7.75 -0.69
C ILE A 399 19.70 -7.54 -2.13
N THR A 400 18.93 -6.77 -2.89
CA THR A 400 19.25 -6.40 -4.28
C THR A 400 19.83 -4.99 -4.30
N VAL A 401 20.99 -4.82 -4.92
CA VAL A 401 21.53 -3.49 -5.25
C VAL A 401 21.27 -3.24 -6.72
N ASP A 402 20.60 -2.15 -7.05
CA ASP A 402 20.17 -1.83 -8.41
C ASP A 402 20.57 -0.40 -8.82
N PRO A 403 21.56 -0.23 -9.72
CA PRO A 403 21.98 1.08 -10.21
C PRO A 403 20.91 1.87 -10.96
N ALA A 404 19.84 1.23 -11.46
CA ALA A 404 18.73 1.93 -12.10
C ALA A 404 18.06 2.93 -11.15
N LEU A 405 17.98 2.58 -9.85
CA LEU A 405 17.41 3.42 -8.78
C LEU A 405 18.18 4.70 -8.49
N ALA A 406 19.37 4.88 -9.08
CA ALA A 406 20.06 6.17 -9.08
C ALA A 406 19.47 7.15 -10.10
N PHE A 407 18.54 6.74 -10.96
CA PHE A 407 17.88 7.57 -11.99
C PHE A 407 16.36 7.50 -11.86
N MET A 408 15.81 6.28 -11.78
CA MET A 408 14.36 6.05 -11.66
C MET A 408 14.05 4.71 -11.00
N ASN A 409 12.82 4.58 -10.47
CA ASN A 409 12.22 3.32 -10.05
C ASN A 409 10.92 3.09 -10.85
N ALA A 410 10.54 1.84 -11.07
CA ALA A 410 9.28 1.49 -11.70
C ALA A 410 8.73 0.16 -11.15
N TYR A 411 7.47 0.17 -10.70
CA TYR A 411 6.86 -0.95 -10.00
C TYR A 411 5.32 -0.99 -10.18
N VAL A 412 4.71 -2.17 -9.96
CA VAL A 412 3.26 -2.36 -9.86
C VAL A 412 2.76 -1.74 -8.56
N GLY A 413 1.98 -0.67 -8.65
CA GLY A 413 1.26 -0.05 -7.54
C GLY A 413 -0.19 -0.54 -7.46
N ASN A 414 -0.94 0.04 -6.53
CA ASN A 414 -2.36 -0.28 -6.32
C ASN A 414 -3.26 0.67 -7.12
N GLU A 415 -3.99 0.15 -8.11
CA GLU A 415 -4.93 0.92 -8.94
C GLU A 415 -6.12 1.50 -8.19
N LYS A 416 -6.48 0.94 -7.02
CA LYS A 416 -7.56 1.44 -6.16
C LYS A 416 -7.20 2.72 -5.41
N LEU A 417 -5.91 3.07 -5.27
CA LEU A 417 -5.45 4.22 -4.48
C LEU A 417 -5.20 5.47 -5.33
N LEU A 418 -5.68 6.62 -4.84
CA LEU A 418 -5.22 7.94 -5.26
C LEU A 418 -3.87 8.24 -4.60
N GLU A 419 -2.88 8.53 -5.46
CA GLU A 419 -1.50 8.84 -5.12
C GLU A 419 -1.06 9.97 -6.07
N THR A 420 -0.22 10.90 -5.58
CA THR A 420 0.06 12.19 -6.25
C THR A 420 1.54 12.57 -6.19
N GLU A 421 1.93 13.69 -6.83
CA GLU A 421 3.27 14.30 -6.68
C GLU A 421 3.69 14.46 -5.19
N LEU A 422 2.72 14.70 -4.30
CA LEU A 422 2.94 14.91 -2.87
C LEU A 422 3.34 13.62 -2.11
N ASP A 423 3.14 12.46 -2.73
CA ASP A 423 3.47 11.14 -2.18
C ASP A 423 4.87 10.65 -2.61
N TYR A 424 5.63 11.42 -3.40
CA TYR A 424 6.93 11.03 -3.98
C TYR A 424 7.87 10.32 -2.99
N ASP A 425 8.06 10.89 -1.79
CA ASP A 425 8.96 10.34 -0.76
C ASP A 425 8.56 8.94 -0.25
N LYS A 426 7.26 8.61 -0.29
CA LYS A 426 6.72 7.28 0.00
C LYS A 426 6.87 6.36 -1.22
N LEU A 427 6.55 6.86 -2.41
CA LEU A 427 6.45 6.07 -3.64
C LEU A 427 7.82 5.63 -4.17
N LYS A 428 8.86 6.46 -4.08
CA LYS A 428 10.20 6.14 -4.62
C LYS A 428 10.82 4.85 -4.04
N ALA A 429 10.39 4.44 -2.85
CA ALA A 429 10.83 3.22 -2.17
C ALA A 429 10.01 1.96 -2.54
N GLY A 430 9.02 2.06 -3.45
CA GLY A 430 8.18 0.93 -3.87
C GLY A 430 8.93 -0.17 -4.61
N ASN A 431 8.40 -1.40 -4.53
CA ASN A 431 9.11 -2.62 -4.96
C ASN A 431 8.21 -3.71 -5.61
N GLY A 432 6.94 -3.40 -5.89
CA GLY A 432 5.99 -4.34 -6.48
C GLY A 432 6.43 -4.83 -7.87
N SER A 433 6.88 -6.09 -7.98
CA SER A 433 7.39 -6.67 -9.22
C SER A 433 6.46 -7.68 -9.89
N VAL A 434 5.32 -7.99 -9.25
CA VAL A 434 4.33 -8.97 -9.71
C VAL A 434 2.93 -8.41 -9.55
N TYR A 435 2.12 -8.49 -10.62
CA TYR A 435 0.67 -8.38 -10.59
C TYR A 435 0.04 -9.77 -10.74
N ASN A 436 -1.05 -10.03 -10.02
CA ASN A 436 -1.87 -11.23 -10.19
C ASN A 436 -3.34 -10.79 -10.28
N GLY A 437 -4.11 -11.39 -11.18
CA GLY A 437 -5.56 -11.16 -11.29
C GLY A 437 -6.30 -12.39 -11.82
N THR A 438 -7.59 -12.48 -11.48
CA THR A 438 -8.50 -13.52 -11.96
C THR A 438 -9.61 -12.86 -12.78
N ALA A 439 -9.84 -13.35 -13.99
CA ALA A 439 -10.79 -12.77 -14.93
C ALA A 439 -11.65 -13.85 -15.60
N TRP A 440 -12.83 -13.46 -16.08
CA TRP A 440 -13.70 -14.33 -16.86
C TRP A 440 -13.47 -14.12 -18.37
N LEU A 441 -14.07 -14.94 -19.23
CA LEU A 441 -14.09 -14.69 -20.67
C LEU A 441 -14.99 -13.49 -20.99
N ASN A 442 -14.55 -12.56 -21.84
CA ASN A 442 -15.24 -11.28 -22.11
C ASN A 442 -15.23 -10.31 -20.91
N ASP A 443 -14.15 -10.31 -20.13
CA ASP A 443 -13.93 -9.48 -18.95
C ASP A 443 -12.74 -8.52 -19.16
N GLU A 444 -12.48 -7.61 -18.21
CA GLU A 444 -11.32 -6.72 -18.25
C GLU A 444 -10.70 -6.57 -16.85
N LEU A 445 -9.37 -6.53 -16.77
CA LEU A 445 -8.62 -6.21 -15.56
C LEU A 445 -7.95 -4.84 -15.66
N ASN A 446 -7.83 -4.16 -14.52
CA ASN A 446 -7.07 -2.91 -14.39
C ASN A 446 -5.84 -3.10 -13.48
N SER A 447 -4.80 -2.31 -13.74
CA SER A 447 -3.58 -2.26 -12.93
C SER A 447 -2.88 -0.90 -13.11
N LYS A 448 -2.11 -0.46 -12.11
CA LYS A 448 -1.37 0.81 -12.13
C LYS A 448 0.12 0.56 -11.97
N ILE A 449 0.93 1.10 -12.89
CA ILE A 449 2.40 1.11 -12.76
C ILE A 449 2.82 2.50 -12.29
N VAL A 450 3.58 2.55 -11.19
CA VAL A 450 4.17 3.78 -10.65
C VAL A 450 5.59 3.90 -11.19
N VAL A 451 5.98 5.11 -11.60
CA VAL A 451 7.32 5.44 -12.08
C VAL A 451 7.80 6.70 -11.34
N THR A 452 8.92 6.64 -10.64
CA THR A 452 9.49 7.78 -9.88
C THR A 452 10.89 8.10 -10.38
N THR A 453 11.27 9.37 -10.45
CA THR A 453 12.56 9.83 -10.99
C THR A 453 13.41 10.58 -9.95
N GLU A 454 14.63 10.11 -9.71
CA GLU A 454 15.64 10.84 -8.90
C GLU A 454 16.45 11.85 -9.73
N LYS A 455 16.34 11.78 -11.07
CA LYS A 455 16.97 12.69 -12.05
C LYS A 455 16.05 12.87 -13.26
N ASP A 456 16.35 13.83 -14.13
CA ASP A 456 15.68 13.96 -15.44
C ASP A 456 15.89 12.66 -16.25
N VAL A 457 14.82 12.06 -16.76
CA VAL A 457 14.85 10.80 -17.51
C VAL A 457 14.01 10.93 -18.79
N HIS A 458 14.57 10.51 -19.92
CA HIS A 458 14.02 10.75 -21.24
C HIS A 458 13.41 9.50 -21.84
N ASN A 459 12.43 9.71 -22.73
CA ASN A 459 11.88 8.71 -23.61
C ASN A 459 11.28 7.48 -22.88
N VAL A 460 10.81 7.68 -21.64
CA VAL A 460 10.22 6.67 -20.76
C VAL A 460 9.03 6.04 -21.45
N GLN A 461 9.03 4.71 -21.56
CA GLN A 461 8.01 3.95 -22.25
C GLN A 461 7.67 2.67 -21.50
N VAL A 462 6.38 2.48 -21.25
CA VAL A 462 5.79 1.23 -20.73
C VAL A 462 5.23 0.42 -21.92
N THR A 463 5.51 -0.88 -21.98
CA THR A 463 5.05 -1.76 -23.08
C THR A 463 4.81 -3.20 -22.59
N ALA A 464 3.80 -3.90 -23.12
CA ALA A 464 3.54 -5.30 -22.80
C ALA A 464 4.15 -6.29 -23.81
N SER A 465 4.54 -7.47 -23.30
CA SER A 465 4.74 -8.67 -24.10
C SER A 465 3.41 -9.32 -24.50
N ASP A 466 3.43 -10.27 -25.43
CA ASP A 466 2.35 -11.26 -25.50
C ASP A 466 2.30 -12.05 -24.18
N PHE A 467 1.11 -12.35 -23.69
CA PHE A 467 0.89 -13.14 -22.47
C PHE A 467 0.61 -14.59 -22.88
N LYS A 468 1.16 -15.59 -22.16
CA LYS A 468 1.14 -17.00 -22.59
C LYS A 468 0.78 -17.96 -21.47
N ASN A 469 -0.08 -18.92 -21.78
CA ASN A 469 -0.38 -20.03 -20.88
C ASN A 469 0.56 -21.23 -21.07
N GLU A 470 0.48 -22.18 -20.14
CA GLU A 470 1.25 -23.44 -20.12
C GLU A 470 1.16 -24.23 -21.45
N LYS A 471 0.02 -24.13 -22.15
CA LYS A 471 -0.26 -24.80 -23.43
C LYS A 471 0.27 -24.02 -24.64
N GLY A 472 0.96 -22.91 -24.42
CA GLY A 472 1.50 -22.03 -25.46
C GLY A 472 0.45 -21.18 -26.17
N GLN A 473 -0.77 -21.09 -25.63
CA GLN A 473 -1.83 -20.23 -26.16
C GLN A 473 -1.54 -18.79 -25.76
N VAL A 474 -1.96 -17.84 -26.61
CA VAL A 474 -1.54 -16.43 -26.54
C VAL A 474 -2.74 -15.54 -26.27
N LEU A 475 -2.67 -14.75 -25.19
CA LEU A 475 -3.42 -13.51 -25.06
C LEU A 475 -2.55 -12.42 -25.71
N SER A 476 -3.03 -11.81 -26.80
CA SER A 476 -2.24 -10.81 -27.53
C SER A 476 -1.99 -9.58 -26.66
N LYS A 477 -0.78 -9.04 -26.74
CA LYS A 477 -0.46 -7.72 -26.19
C LYS A 477 -1.35 -6.59 -26.76
N ASP A 478 -1.97 -6.81 -27.92
CA ASP A 478 -2.87 -5.84 -28.55
C ASP A 478 -4.19 -5.68 -27.77
N ASN A 479 -4.45 -6.58 -26.81
CA ASN A 479 -5.54 -6.47 -25.82
C ASN A 479 -5.10 -5.76 -24.52
N ILE A 480 -3.86 -5.26 -24.45
CA ILE A 480 -3.28 -4.61 -23.28
C ILE A 480 -3.02 -3.13 -23.63
N ASP A 481 -3.96 -2.27 -23.26
CA ASP A 481 -3.84 -0.83 -23.45
C ASP A 481 -3.07 -0.20 -22.28
N ILE A 482 -2.11 0.67 -22.60
CA ILE A 482 -1.23 1.29 -21.62
C ILE A 482 -1.14 2.79 -21.90
N LYS A 483 -1.66 3.60 -20.98
CA LYS A 483 -1.77 5.05 -21.09
C LYS A 483 -1.19 5.72 -19.85
N TRP A 484 -0.44 6.80 -20.05
CA TRP A 484 -0.06 7.67 -18.94
C TRP A 484 -1.31 8.35 -18.36
N LEU A 485 -1.40 8.42 -17.04
CA LEU A 485 -2.32 9.32 -16.38
C LEU A 485 -1.85 10.76 -16.62
N LYS A 486 -2.76 11.64 -17.04
CA LYS A 486 -2.53 13.09 -17.15
C LYS A 486 -3.06 13.74 -15.89
N GLU A 487 -2.22 14.58 -15.31
CA GLU A 487 -2.57 15.38 -14.15
C GLU A 487 -3.43 16.59 -14.54
N ILE A 488 -4.44 16.87 -13.73
CA ILE A 488 -5.35 18.00 -13.84
C ILE A 488 -5.30 18.78 -12.53
N ALA A 489 -5.20 20.10 -12.60
CA ALA A 489 -5.22 20.95 -11.43
C ALA A 489 -6.67 21.11 -10.92
N ALA A 490 -6.87 21.08 -9.60
CA ALA A 490 -8.14 21.42 -8.97
C ALA A 490 -7.96 21.89 -7.53
N LYS A 491 -8.93 22.66 -7.03
CA LYS A 491 -9.09 22.96 -5.60
C LYS A 491 -9.46 21.71 -4.82
N GLU A 492 -8.65 21.38 -3.82
CA GLU A 492 -8.84 20.20 -2.94
C GLU A 492 -10.14 20.23 -2.08
N GLY A 493 -10.74 21.42 -1.92
CA GLY A 493 -11.85 21.68 -1.00
C GLY A 493 -13.17 22.02 -1.70
N ARG A 494 -14.26 21.46 -1.17
CA ARG A 494 -15.64 21.69 -1.63
C ARG A 494 -15.95 23.18 -1.79
N ASN A 495 -16.56 23.56 -2.92
CA ASN A 495 -16.85 24.96 -3.28
C ASN A 495 -15.57 25.83 -3.44
N ALA A 496 -14.59 25.33 -4.21
CA ALA A 496 -13.30 25.98 -4.49
C ALA A 496 -12.45 26.36 -3.26
N GLN A 497 -12.54 25.59 -2.17
CA GLN A 497 -11.77 25.77 -0.94
C GLN A 497 -10.39 25.10 -0.99
N GLY A 498 -9.53 25.41 0.00
CA GLY A 498 -8.18 24.86 0.09
C GLY A 498 -7.20 25.37 -0.97
N GLN A 499 -6.13 24.61 -1.18
CA GLN A 499 -5.11 24.85 -2.20
C GLN A 499 -5.48 24.18 -3.53
N THR A 500 -4.88 24.67 -4.62
CA THR A 500 -4.95 24.00 -5.92
C THR A 500 -3.83 22.96 -5.96
N LYS A 501 -4.15 21.72 -6.35
CA LYS A 501 -3.24 20.57 -6.44
C LYS A 501 -3.44 19.83 -7.76
N ASN A 502 -2.43 19.07 -8.17
CA ASN A 502 -2.50 18.19 -9.33
C ASN A 502 -3.07 16.82 -8.94
N TYR A 503 -3.93 16.27 -9.80
CA TYR A 503 -4.57 14.96 -9.62
C TYR A 503 -4.43 14.14 -10.91
N PRO A 504 -3.82 12.93 -10.89
CA PRO A 504 -3.61 12.09 -12.08
C PRO A 504 -4.89 11.36 -12.51
N ASP A 505 -5.95 12.13 -12.79
CA ASP A 505 -7.32 11.63 -12.92
C ASP A 505 -7.70 11.23 -14.36
N VAL A 506 -6.89 11.54 -15.38
CA VAL A 506 -7.25 11.32 -16.80
C VAL A 506 -6.41 10.20 -17.40
N ILE A 507 -7.04 9.08 -17.81
CA ILE A 507 -6.41 7.98 -18.55
C ILE A 507 -6.21 8.45 -20.00
N TYR A 508 -5.02 9.02 -20.27
CA TYR A 508 -4.84 9.95 -21.38
C TYR A 508 -4.28 9.29 -22.65
N LYS A 509 -2.95 9.16 -22.76
CA LYS A 509 -2.28 8.73 -23.99
C LYS A 509 -1.09 7.83 -23.67
N GLY A 510 -0.94 6.76 -24.45
CA GLY A 510 0.22 5.86 -24.39
C GLY A 510 1.42 6.40 -25.18
N GLY A 511 2.55 5.68 -25.10
CA GLY A 511 3.78 6.02 -25.80
C GLY A 511 4.88 6.56 -24.87
N LYS A 512 5.79 7.36 -25.45
CA LYS A 512 6.96 7.89 -24.74
C LYS A 512 6.63 9.19 -23.99
N LYS A 513 7.13 9.33 -22.77
CA LYS A 513 7.09 10.55 -21.94
C LYS A 513 8.51 10.87 -21.45
N ASP A 514 8.88 12.14 -21.43
CA ASP A 514 10.04 12.63 -20.67
C ASP A 514 9.56 13.01 -19.26
N ILE A 515 10.35 12.72 -18.23
CA ILE A 515 9.98 12.89 -16.82
C ILE A 515 11.10 13.67 -16.11
N ASP A 516 10.75 14.75 -15.42
CA ASP A 516 11.71 15.63 -14.74
C ASP A 516 12.28 14.99 -13.46
N ALA A 517 13.36 15.53 -12.90
CA ALA A 517 13.89 15.09 -11.61
C ALA A 517 12.92 15.34 -10.43
N GLN A 518 12.82 14.36 -9.52
CA GLN A 518 11.97 14.36 -8.32
C GLN A 518 10.46 14.39 -8.62
N ASP A 519 10.05 13.71 -9.70
CA ASP A 519 8.67 13.56 -10.18
C ASP A 519 8.16 12.11 -9.99
N VAL A 520 6.84 11.94 -9.95
CA VAL A 520 6.18 10.63 -9.95
C VAL A 520 5.02 10.60 -10.93
N GLN A 521 5.04 9.61 -11.81
CA GLN A 521 4.16 9.48 -12.95
C GLN A 521 3.58 8.07 -13.02
N PHE A 522 2.32 7.98 -13.43
CA PHE A 522 1.55 6.74 -13.36
C PHE A 522 1.14 6.29 -14.76
N ALA A 523 1.31 5.01 -15.07
CA ALA A 523 0.75 4.39 -16.26
C ALA A 523 -0.41 3.46 -15.85
N TRP A 524 -1.60 3.73 -16.39
CA TRP A 524 -2.74 2.83 -16.30
C TRP A 524 -2.57 1.71 -17.31
N VAL A 525 -2.86 0.48 -16.88
CA VAL A 525 -2.86 -0.73 -17.70
C VAL A 525 -4.26 -1.32 -17.65
N ASN A 526 -4.93 -1.36 -18.79
CA ASN A 526 -6.19 -2.10 -18.96
C ASN A 526 -5.91 -3.37 -19.78
N ILE A 527 -6.44 -4.50 -19.35
CA ILE A 527 -6.20 -5.82 -19.93
C ILE A 527 -7.55 -6.45 -20.28
N ALA A 528 -7.94 -6.36 -21.54
CA ALA A 528 -9.16 -7.01 -22.02
C ALA A 528 -8.92 -8.52 -22.24
N ILE A 529 -9.90 -9.34 -21.87
CA ILE A 529 -9.90 -10.80 -22.05
C ILE A 529 -10.96 -11.17 -23.09
N PRO A 530 -10.60 -11.32 -24.39
CA PRO A 530 -11.55 -11.68 -25.44
C PRO A 530 -12.36 -12.93 -25.12
N LYS A 531 -13.61 -12.98 -25.58
CA LYS A 531 -14.56 -14.07 -25.34
C LYS A 531 -14.10 -15.45 -25.86
N ASP A 532 -13.19 -15.46 -26.82
CA ASP A 532 -12.57 -16.64 -27.44
C ASP A 532 -11.17 -16.95 -26.89
N THR A 533 -10.73 -16.25 -25.84
CA THR A 533 -9.56 -16.65 -25.03
C THR A 533 -9.77 -18.05 -24.46
N ALA A 534 -8.71 -18.85 -24.36
CA ALA A 534 -8.81 -20.16 -23.70
C ALA A 534 -8.56 -20.02 -22.20
N ALA A 535 -9.37 -20.68 -21.37
CA ALA A 535 -9.19 -20.70 -19.92
C ALA A 535 -7.82 -21.31 -19.49
N GLY A 536 -7.31 -20.84 -18.35
CA GLY A 536 -6.03 -21.22 -17.76
C GLY A 536 -5.17 -20.02 -17.33
N ASN A 537 -4.01 -20.30 -16.76
CA ASN A 537 -3.08 -19.28 -16.25
C ASN A 537 -2.19 -18.74 -17.36
N TYR A 538 -2.20 -17.43 -17.59
CA TYR A 538 -1.31 -16.72 -18.51
C TYR A 538 -0.27 -15.93 -17.73
N THR A 539 1.01 -16.06 -18.11
CA THR A 539 2.07 -15.17 -17.62
C THR A 539 2.60 -14.31 -18.77
N GLY A 540 2.88 -13.06 -18.48
CA GLY A 540 3.56 -12.13 -19.38
C GLY A 540 4.38 -11.10 -18.63
N THR A 541 4.96 -10.15 -19.37
CA THR A 541 5.83 -9.12 -18.84
C THR A 541 5.39 -7.75 -19.34
N ILE A 542 5.29 -6.78 -18.43
CA ILE A 542 5.25 -5.36 -18.79
C ILE A 542 6.62 -4.76 -18.51
N THR A 543 7.15 -4.03 -19.49
CA THR A 543 8.52 -3.55 -19.54
C THR A 543 8.54 -2.03 -19.51
N VAL A 544 9.26 -1.44 -18.55
CA VAL A 544 9.45 0.02 -18.43
C VAL A 544 10.88 0.38 -18.82
N SER A 545 11.04 1.11 -19.92
CA SER A 545 12.33 1.45 -20.54
C SER A 545 12.51 2.97 -20.65
N ALA A 546 13.74 3.46 -20.56
CA ALA A 546 14.11 4.87 -20.75
C ALA A 546 15.51 4.97 -21.37
N ASP A 547 15.90 6.15 -21.87
CA ASP A 547 17.21 6.32 -22.52
C ASP A 547 18.39 6.23 -21.52
N GLU A 548 18.15 6.55 -20.24
CA GLU A 548 19.12 6.44 -19.13
C GLU A 548 19.30 5.01 -18.59
N LEU A 549 18.50 4.03 -19.05
CA LEU A 549 18.53 2.66 -18.53
C LEU A 549 19.27 1.67 -19.45
N ASP A 550 20.40 1.14 -18.97
CA ASP A 550 21.11 0.01 -19.61
C ASP A 550 20.24 -1.27 -19.73
N LYS A 551 19.24 -1.42 -18.86
CA LYS A 551 18.21 -2.45 -18.89
C LYS A 551 16.88 -1.89 -18.38
N PRO A 552 15.74 -2.23 -19.00
CA PRO A 552 14.43 -1.85 -18.49
C PRO A 552 14.08 -2.57 -17.18
N PHE A 553 13.09 -2.04 -16.47
CA PHE A 553 12.37 -2.78 -15.44
C PHE A 553 11.43 -3.80 -16.12
N GLU A 554 11.39 -5.02 -15.59
CA GLU A 554 10.53 -6.11 -16.05
C GLU A 554 9.56 -6.48 -14.92
N LEU A 555 8.27 -6.22 -15.13
CA LEU A 555 7.19 -6.47 -14.18
C LEU A 555 6.41 -7.70 -14.66
N THR A 556 6.25 -8.69 -13.78
CA THR A 556 5.56 -9.95 -14.12
C THR A 556 4.06 -9.78 -13.93
N TYR A 557 3.27 -10.22 -14.90
CA TYR A 557 1.81 -10.22 -14.80
C TYR A 557 1.29 -11.65 -14.98
N ASN A 558 0.54 -12.13 -13.99
CA ASN A 558 -0.14 -13.43 -14.03
C ASN A 558 -1.66 -13.20 -14.09
N ILE A 559 -2.33 -13.86 -15.02
CA ILE A 559 -3.79 -13.78 -15.21
C ILE A 559 -4.38 -15.18 -15.24
N GLU A 560 -5.22 -15.50 -14.27
CA GLU A 560 -6.06 -16.69 -14.28
C GLU A 560 -7.33 -16.39 -15.09
N VAL A 561 -7.48 -17.01 -16.26
CA VAL A 561 -8.71 -16.90 -17.07
C VAL A 561 -9.62 -18.09 -16.73
N LEU A 562 -10.77 -17.82 -16.10
CA LEU A 562 -11.77 -18.83 -15.75
C LEU A 562 -12.66 -19.19 -16.93
N ASN A 563 -13.14 -20.43 -16.98
CA ASN A 563 -14.01 -20.92 -18.06
C ASN A 563 -15.50 -20.56 -17.87
N LEU A 564 -15.75 -19.32 -17.46
CA LEU A 564 -17.07 -18.69 -17.37
C LEU A 564 -17.05 -17.44 -18.25
N VAL A 565 -18.20 -17.05 -18.78
CA VAL A 565 -18.34 -15.83 -19.58
C VAL A 565 -18.90 -14.73 -18.69
N GLN A 566 -18.21 -13.59 -18.63
CA GLN A 566 -18.64 -12.39 -17.90
C GLN A 566 -20.13 -12.11 -18.19
N PRO A 567 -20.98 -12.07 -17.15
CA PRO A 567 -22.37 -11.71 -17.29
C PRO A 567 -22.52 -10.30 -17.86
N ALA A 568 -23.59 -10.09 -18.62
CA ALA A 568 -23.91 -8.79 -19.18
C ALA A 568 -24.22 -7.79 -18.03
N PRO A 569 -23.85 -6.50 -18.18
CA PRO A 569 -23.80 -5.53 -17.07
C PRO A 569 -25.17 -5.16 -16.49
N GLU A 570 -26.26 -5.40 -17.22
CA GLU A 570 -27.65 -5.10 -16.87
C GLU A 570 -28.17 -5.92 -15.67
N ALA A 571 -27.31 -6.73 -15.03
CA ALA A 571 -27.56 -7.32 -13.72
C ALA A 571 -27.65 -6.27 -12.59
N THR A 572 -27.18 -5.05 -12.81
CA THR A 572 -27.28 -3.91 -11.89
C THR A 572 -27.85 -2.70 -12.64
N GLU A 573 -28.94 -2.13 -12.14
CA GLU A 573 -29.56 -0.93 -12.72
C GLU A 573 -28.59 0.27 -12.65
N LEU A 574 -28.35 0.95 -13.77
CA LEU A 574 -27.38 2.04 -13.85
C LEU A 574 -28.00 3.32 -14.44
N GLN A 575 -28.04 4.38 -13.63
CA GLN A 575 -28.65 5.66 -14.01
C GLN A 575 -27.64 6.80 -13.85
N VAL A 576 -27.15 7.42 -14.94
CA VAL A 576 -26.09 8.44 -14.86
C VAL A 576 -26.37 9.59 -15.82
N TRP A 577 -26.79 10.73 -15.26
CA TRP A 577 -27.44 11.79 -16.03
C TRP A 577 -26.47 12.51 -16.98
N GLN A 578 -26.91 12.67 -18.23
CA GLN A 578 -26.11 13.24 -19.31
C GLN A 578 -26.45 14.72 -19.55
N HIS A 579 -25.45 15.53 -19.84
CA HIS A 579 -25.52 16.99 -19.88
C HIS A 579 -25.19 17.54 -21.30
N PRO A 580 -26.05 17.30 -22.31
CA PRO A 580 -25.78 17.67 -23.71
C PRO A 580 -25.40 19.14 -23.90
N PHE A 581 -26.03 20.07 -23.18
CA PHE A 581 -25.67 21.49 -23.25
C PHE A 581 -24.24 21.77 -22.75
N SER A 582 -23.77 21.02 -21.75
CA SER A 582 -22.41 21.13 -21.22
C SER A 582 -21.37 20.70 -22.26
N VAL A 583 -21.58 19.53 -22.89
CA VAL A 583 -20.71 19.02 -23.96
C VAL A 583 -20.65 19.97 -25.16
N ALA A 584 -21.81 20.45 -25.63
CA ALA A 584 -21.88 21.45 -26.71
C ALA A 584 -21.04 22.70 -26.39
N ASN A 585 -21.26 23.27 -25.21
CA ASN A 585 -20.66 24.57 -24.84
C ASN A 585 -19.17 24.45 -24.55
N TYR A 586 -18.70 23.31 -24.00
CA TYR A 586 -17.27 23.01 -23.88
C TYR A 586 -16.56 23.04 -25.23
N TYR A 587 -17.03 22.29 -26.22
CA TYR A 587 -16.37 22.21 -27.53
C TYR A 587 -16.55 23.47 -28.38
N LEU A 588 -17.62 24.25 -28.15
CA LEU A 588 -17.80 25.58 -28.73
C LEU A 588 -16.92 26.66 -28.07
N GLY A 589 -16.25 26.36 -26.95
CA GLY A 589 -15.38 27.30 -26.23
C GLY A 589 -16.11 28.46 -25.56
N LEU A 590 -17.40 28.29 -25.23
CA LEU A 590 -18.20 29.35 -24.63
C LEU A 590 -17.81 29.58 -23.16
N GLY A 591 -17.99 30.80 -22.66
CA GLY A 591 -17.91 31.12 -21.23
C GLY A 591 -16.55 31.51 -20.67
N GLU A 592 -15.50 31.71 -21.48
CA GLU A 592 -14.11 32.00 -21.06
C GLU A 592 -13.98 33.07 -19.94
N ASN A 593 -14.91 34.02 -19.84
CA ASN A 593 -14.93 35.07 -18.82
C ASN A 593 -16.22 34.99 -17.95
N PRO A 594 -16.39 33.94 -17.12
CA PRO A 594 -17.67 33.64 -16.46
C PRO A 594 -17.90 34.52 -15.23
N SER A 595 -19.11 35.05 -15.07
CA SER A 595 -19.47 35.85 -13.90
C SER A 595 -19.94 34.95 -12.76
N GLY A 596 -19.22 34.94 -11.64
CA GLY A 596 -19.57 34.08 -10.50
C GLY A 596 -19.46 32.58 -10.78
N GLY A 597 -18.58 32.20 -11.72
CA GLY A 597 -18.28 30.80 -12.06
C GLY A 597 -19.30 30.10 -12.96
N ILE A 598 -20.15 30.85 -13.67
CA ILE A 598 -21.11 30.33 -14.67
C ILE A 598 -21.13 31.17 -15.93
N THR A 599 -21.57 30.57 -17.04
CA THR A 599 -21.80 31.25 -18.33
C THR A 599 -23.24 31.14 -18.82
N ASN A 600 -23.84 32.28 -19.18
CA ASN A 600 -25.16 32.36 -19.84
C ASN A 600 -25.04 32.46 -21.37
N GLU A 601 -23.87 32.13 -21.93
CA GLU A 601 -23.66 32.10 -23.39
C GLU A 601 -24.28 30.83 -24.00
N VAL A 602 -25.03 31.01 -25.09
CA VAL A 602 -25.79 29.93 -25.74
C VAL A 602 -25.63 29.95 -27.27
N ARG A 603 -25.78 28.78 -27.89
CA ARG A 603 -25.76 28.59 -29.36
C ARG A 603 -26.89 27.67 -29.81
N GLU A 604 -28.10 28.23 -29.78
CA GLU A 604 -29.35 27.57 -30.19
C GLU A 604 -29.30 26.97 -31.60
N ASP A 605 -28.47 27.52 -32.49
CA ASP A 605 -28.26 27.03 -33.86
C ASP A 605 -27.34 25.80 -33.97
N PHE A 606 -26.76 25.35 -32.86
CA PHE A 606 -25.85 24.20 -32.79
C PHE A 606 -26.42 23.02 -31.98
N TYR A 607 -27.22 23.28 -30.94
CA TYR A 607 -27.77 22.23 -30.07
C TYR A 607 -28.64 21.23 -30.84
N PHE A 608 -28.53 19.96 -30.44
CA PHE A 608 -29.26 18.82 -31.02
C PHE A 608 -29.14 18.66 -32.56
N THR A 609 -28.06 19.21 -33.14
CA THR A 609 -27.66 18.92 -34.53
C THR A 609 -26.74 17.70 -34.60
N GLU A 610 -26.60 17.09 -35.78
CA GLU A 610 -25.64 15.99 -36.02
C GLU A 610 -24.21 16.34 -35.57
N LYS A 611 -23.80 17.61 -35.75
CA LYS A 611 -22.49 18.09 -35.28
C LYS A 611 -22.36 18.11 -33.78
N HIS A 612 -23.45 18.36 -33.07
CA HIS A 612 -23.46 18.27 -31.61
C HIS A 612 -23.43 16.80 -31.17
N PHE A 613 -24.27 15.95 -31.78
CA PHE A 613 -24.31 14.52 -31.46
C PHE A 613 -22.96 13.83 -31.67
N ASN A 614 -22.23 14.13 -32.75
CA ASN A 614 -20.89 13.59 -33.00
C ASN A 614 -19.84 13.90 -31.90
N LEU A 615 -20.08 14.89 -31.04
CA LEU A 615 -19.18 15.23 -29.92
C LEU A 615 -19.38 14.34 -28.67
N MET A 616 -20.50 13.62 -28.60
CA MET A 616 -20.87 12.74 -27.48
C MET A 616 -21.27 11.32 -27.92
N ARG A 617 -21.31 11.05 -29.23
CA ARG A 617 -21.77 9.78 -29.82
C ARG A 617 -20.98 8.57 -29.34
N ASP A 618 -19.72 8.74 -28.95
CA ASP A 618 -18.89 7.63 -28.44
C ASP A 618 -18.96 7.50 -26.91
N SER A 619 -19.06 8.60 -26.14
CA SER A 619 -19.27 8.51 -24.68
C SER A 619 -20.64 7.95 -24.31
N ILE A 620 -21.68 8.26 -25.08
CA ILE A 620 -23.02 7.69 -24.88
C ILE A 620 -23.05 6.19 -25.20
N LYS A 621 -22.26 5.71 -26.17
CA LYS A 621 -22.10 4.26 -26.41
C LYS A 621 -21.33 3.56 -25.29
N GLU A 622 -20.37 4.24 -24.65
CA GLU A 622 -19.68 3.69 -23.48
C GLU A 622 -20.64 3.60 -22.28
N TYR A 623 -21.50 4.59 -22.06
CA TYR A 623 -22.56 4.47 -21.05
C TYR A 623 -23.47 3.23 -21.29
N VAL A 624 -23.85 2.96 -22.55
CA VAL A 624 -24.58 1.73 -22.91
C VAL A 624 -23.72 0.45 -22.75
N SER A 625 -22.41 0.51 -23.01
CA SER A 625 -21.51 -0.66 -22.93
C SER A 625 -21.44 -1.25 -21.51
N ILE A 626 -21.78 -0.44 -20.50
CA ILE A 626 -21.81 -0.80 -19.07
C ILE A 626 -23.23 -0.91 -18.50
N GLY A 627 -24.25 -1.12 -19.35
CA GLY A 627 -25.64 -1.35 -18.94
C GLY A 627 -26.47 -0.09 -18.72
N GLY A 628 -25.98 1.07 -19.17
CA GLY A 628 -26.66 2.35 -19.02
C GLY A 628 -27.85 2.53 -19.96
N HIS A 629 -29.05 2.68 -19.38
CA HIS A 629 -30.32 2.77 -20.11
C HIS A 629 -31.23 3.96 -19.71
N ASP A 630 -30.78 4.84 -18.81
CA ASP A 630 -31.51 6.06 -18.42
C ASP A 630 -31.12 7.26 -19.30
N VAL A 631 -32.06 8.18 -19.52
CA VAL A 631 -31.79 9.49 -20.13
C VAL A 631 -32.47 10.61 -19.37
N VAL A 632 -31.72 11.65 -19.02
CA VAL A 632 -32.30 12.90 -18.52
C VAL A 632 -32.74 13.80 -19.66
N ALA A 633 -33.95 14.36 -19.54
CA ALA A 633 -34.50 15.33 -20.47
C ALA A 633 -35.12 16.52 -19.71
N ASN A 634 -34.63 17.73 -20.00
CA ASN A 634 -35.09 18.95 -19.34
C ASN A 634 -36.42 19.42 -19.94
N VAL A 635 -37.52 19.31 -19.21
CA VAL A 635 -38.85 19.77 -19.66
C VAL A 635 -39.20 21.18 -19.20
N VAL A 636 -38.36 21.80 -18.36
CA VAL A 636 -38.43 23.21 -17.95
C VAL A 636 -37.05 23.87 -17.98
N GLU A 637 -37.04 25.19 -18.11
CA GLU A 637 -35.81 25.99 -18.21
C GLU A 637 -35.11 26.11 -16.86
N GLU A 638 -33.82 25.74 -16.79
CA GLU A 638 -33.00 25.85 -15.58
C GLU A 638 -33.60 25.11 -14.37
N ALA A 639 -33.94 23.83 -14.56
CA ALA A 639 -34.57 22.99 -13.54
C ALA A 639 -33.80 22.95 -12.20
N TRP A 640 -32.46 23.05 -12.25
CA TRP A 640 -31.57 23.13 -11.08
C TRP A 640 -30.98 24.55 -10.86
N ASN A 641 -31.59 25.59 -11.42
CA ASN A 641 -31.23 27.00 -11.19
C ASN A 641 -29.72 27.29 -11.40
N HIS A 642 -29.19 26.86 -12.54
CA HIS A 642 -27.82 27.05 -13.00
C HIS A 642 -26.78 26.56 -11.99
N GLN A 643 -27.02 25.40 -11.36
CA GLN A 643 -26.04 24.76 -10.49
C GLN A 643 -24.77 24.37 -11.25
N SER A 644 -24.91 23.95 -12.51
CA SER A 644 -23.88 23.59 -13.48
C SER A 644 -23.10 24.82 -13.99
N TYR A 645 -21.88 24.62 -14.51
CA TYR A 645 -21.06 25.70 -15.09
C TYR A 645 -21.71 26.31 -16.34
N TYR A 646 -22.25 25.44 -17.20
CA TYR A 646 -23.04 25.77 -18.37
C TYR A 646 -24.55 25.76 -18.05
N ASN A 647 -25.36 26.32 -18.95
CA ASN A 647 -26.82 26.39 -18.80
C ASN A 647 -27.49 25.02 -19.00
N ASP A 648 -28.47 24.69 -18.15
CA ASP A 648 -29.33 23.52 -18.27
C ASP A 648 -30.70 23.96 -18.83
N LEU A 649 -30.69 24.27 -20.12
CA LEU A 649 -31.85 24.81 -20.86
C LEU A 649 -32.99 23.78 -20.98
N SER A 650 -34.21 24.27 -21.22
CA SER A 650 -35.34 23.41 -21.53
C SER A 650 -35.25 22.82 -22.94
N MET A 651 -35.44 21.52 -23.07
CA MET A 651 -35.64 20.81 -24.34
C MET A 651 -37.08 20.92 -24.86
N VAL A 652 -38.03 21.37 -24.01
CA VAL A 652 -39.40 21.71 -24.41
C VAL A 652 -39.62 23.22 -24.26
N LYS A 653 -40.03 23.95 -25.30
CA LYS A 653 -40.28 25.40 -25.18
C LYS A 653 -41.75 25.67 -24.87
N TRP A 654 -42.00 26.29 -23.71
CA TRP A 654 -43.34 26.63 -23.23
C TRP A 654 -43.77 28.00 -23.77
N THR A 655 -44.90 28.06 -24.47
CA THR A 655 -45.48 29.31 -24.97
C THR A 655 -46.90 29.50 -24.44
N LYS A 656 -47.17 30.65 -23.83
CA LYS A 656 -48.53 31.09 -23.46
C LYS A 656 -49.07 31.99 -24.56
N LYS A 657 -50.13 31.52 -25.23
CA LYS A 657 -50.72 32.17 -26.39
C LYS A 657 -51.48 33.44 -26.02
N ALA A 658 -51.66 34.33 -27.00
CA ALA A 658 -52.35 35.61 -26.79
C ALA A 658 -53.84 35.49 -26.38
N ASP A 659 -54.46 34.31 -26.48
CA ASP A 659 -55.81 34.01 -25.98
C ASP A 659 -55.83 33.35 -24.58
N GLY A 660 -54.66 33.04 -24.01
CA GLY A 660 -54.48 32.41 -22.71
C GLY A 660 -54.28 30.89 -22.74
N THR A 661 -54.33 30.25 -23.91
CA THR A 661 -53.96 28.83 -24.08
C THR A 661 -52.45 28.61 -23.99
N TRP A 662 -52.03 27.34 -23.94
CA TRP A 662 -50.62 26.94 -23.96
C TRP A 662 -50.29 26.19 -25.26
N GLU A 663 -49.05 26.30 -25.70
CA GLU A 663 -48.43 25.57 -26.81
C GLU A 663 -47.02 25.13 -26.36
N PHE A 664 -46.63 23.91 -26.73
CA PHE A 664 -45.35 23.32 -26.36
C PHE A 664 -44.61 22.87 -27.62
N ASP A 665 -43.36 23.31 -27.75
CA ASP A 665 -42.46 22.91 -28.84
C ASP A 665 -41.50 21.83 -28.31
N TYR A 666 -41.48 20.68 -29.00
CA TYR A 666 -40.72 19.49 -28.62
C TYR A 666 -39.50 19.24 -29.54
N ASP A 667 -39.16 20.11 -30.49
CA ASP A 667 -38.13 19.81 -31.52
C ASP A 667 -36.75 19.41 -30.92
N TRP A 668 -36.32 20.03 -29.82
CA TRP A 668 -35.07 19.67 -29.12
C TRP A 668 -35.20 18.35 -28.33
N TYR A 669 -36.33 18.14 -27.66
CA TYR A 669 -36.64 16.90 -26.94
C TYR A 669 -36.68 15.71 -27.91
N ASP A 670 -37.40 15.83 -29.02
CA ASP A 670 -37.51 14.78 -30.03
C ASP A 670 -36.15 14.45 -30.65
N ALA A 671 -35.33 15.46 -30.96
CA ALA A 671 -33.98 15.23 -31.48
C ALA A 671 -33.09 14.50 -30.46
N TRP A 672 -33.14 14.88 -29.17
CA TRP A 672 -32.38 14.22 -28.10
C TRP A 672 -32.80 12.76 -27.89
N ILE A 673 -34.09 12.49 -27.75
CA ILE A 673 -34.59 11.12 -27.53
C ILE A 673 -34.33 10.23 -28.75
N ASN A 674 -34.45 10.73 -29.98
CA ASN A 674 -34.09 9.96 -31.17
C ASN A 674 -32.58 9.63 -31.24
N PHE A 675 -31.69 10.53 -30.80
CA PHE A 675 -30.26 10.23 -30.70
C PHE A 675 -29.96 9.15 -29.64
N MET A 676 -30.64 9.19 -28.50
CA MET A 676 -30.47 8.16 -27.45
C MET A 676 -31.04 6.79 -27.87
N ILE A 677 -32.09 6.78 -28.71
CA ILE A 677 -32.58 5.59 -29.42
C ILE A 677 -31.57 5.12 -30.48
N GLU A 678 -30.89 6.02 -31.19
CA GLU A 678 -29.85 5.66 -32.17
C GLU A 678 -28.67 4.95 -31.48
N CYS A 679 -28.18 5.54 -30.37
CA CYS A 679 -27.05 5.06 -29.59
C CYS A 679 -27.35 3.84 -28.68
N LYS A 680 -28.62 3.38 -28.62
CA LYS A 680 -29.11 2.21 -27.86
C LYS A 680 -29.18 2.35 -26.33
N VAL A 681 -29.22 3.58 -25.82
CA VAL A 681 -29.69 3.84 -24.45
C VAL A 681 -31.15 3.42 -24.32
N LEU A 682 -31.96 3.75 -25.33
CA LEU A 682 -33.38 3.42 -25.38
C LEU A 682 -33.71 2.43 -26.51
N ASP A 683 -34.65 1.52 -26.24
CA ASP A 683 -35.44 0.84 -27.28
C ASP A 683 -36.93 0.77 -26.86
N PRO A 684 -37.72 1.82 -27.17
CA PRO A 684 -39.13 1.89 -26.80
C PRO A 684 -39.97 0.74 -27.39
N ALA A 685 -39.56 0.17 -28.54
CA ALA A 685 -40.28 -0.92 -29.18
C ALA A 685 -40.14 -2.26 -28.43
N ASN A 686 -39.13 -2.38 -27.55
CA ASN A 686 -38.92 -3.52 -26.66
C ASN A 686 -39.07 -3.15 -25.17
N GLY A 687 -39.43 -1.90 -24.85
CA GLY A 687 -39.60 -1.40 -23.49
C GLY A 687 -38.30 -1.17 -22.71
N ILE A 688 -37.17 -0.96 -23.40
CA ILE A 688 -35.85 -0.80 -22.80
C ILE A 688 -35.55 0.69 -22.53
N GLY A 689 -35.12 0.98 -21.31
CA GLY A 689 -34.66 2.29 -20.83
C GLY A 689 -35.75 3.24 -20.36
N GLN A 690 -35.34 4.35 -19.74
CA GLN A 690 -36.23 5.29 -19.03
C GLN A 690 -35.92 6.75 -19.40
N ILE A 691 -36.96 7.51 -19.78
CA ILE A 691 -36.84 8.95 -20.04
C ILE A 691 -37.22 9.73 -18.77
N LYS A 692 -36.21 10.25 -18.07
CA LYS A 692 -36.33 11.01 -16.82
C LYS A 692 -36.56 12.51 -17.11
N CYS A 693 -37.82 12.94 -17.08
CA CYS A 693 -38.23 14.30 -17.44
C CYS A 693 -38.11 15.28 -16.27
N TYR A 694 -37.00 16.01 -16.17
CA TYR A 694 -36.74 16.96 -15.08
C TYR A 694 -37.26 18.37 -15.40
N SER A 695 -38.08 19.00 -14.56
CA SER A 695 -38.78 18.45 -13.39
C SER A 695 -40.13 19.15 -13.18
N ILE A 696 -41.07 18.44 -12.55
CA ILE A 696 -42.34 18.99 -12.05
C ILE A 696 -42.17 19.85 -10.77
N VAL A 697 -41.05 19.69 -10.05
CA VAL A 697 -40.68 20.44 -8.83
C VAL A 697 -39.28 21.08 -8.96
N PRO A 698 -39.05 21.93 -9.99
CA PRO A 698 -37.75 22.55 -10.23
C PRO A 698 -37.36 23.51 -9.10
N TRP A 699 -36.11 23.97 -9.08
CA TRP A 699 -35.62 24.90 -8.08
C TRP A 699 -36.50 26.16 -7.98
N ASN A 700 -36.83 26.58 -6.75
CA ASN A 700 -37.79 27.65 -6.45
C ASN A 700 -39.20 27.44 -7.06
N ASN A 701 -39.57 26.22 -7.49
CA ASN A 701 -40.76 25.91 -8.28
C ASN A 701 -40.96 26.86 -9.48
N GLN A 702 -39.85 27.29 -10.09
CA GLN A 702 -39.84 28.30 -11.14
C GLN A 702 -40.09 27.68 -12.52
N ILE A 703 -40.95 28.31 -13.31
CA ILE A 703 -41.17 27.97 -14.72
C ILE A 703 -40.92 29.22 -15.57
N ALA A 704 -40.15 29.07 -16.63
CA ALA A 704 -39.96 30.08 -17.67
C ALA A 704 -40.83 29.73 -18.89
N TYR A 705 -41.49 30.73 -19.48
CA TYR A 705 -42.28 30.56 -20.70
C TYR A 705 -42.30 31.85 -21.53
N TYR A 706 -42.51 31.74 -22.84
CA TYR A 706 -42.74 32.89 -23.70
C TYR A 706 -44.22 33.32 -23.63
N ASP A 707 -44.49 34.57 -23.27
CA ASP A 707 -45.84 35.14 -23.24
C ASP A 707 -46.07 35.96 -24.52
N GLU A 708 -46.93 35.48 -25.42
CA GLU A 708 -47.21 36.17 -26.68
C GLU A 708 -47.90 37.53 -26.50
N ALA A 709 -48.73 37.67 -25.47
CA ALA A 709 -49.44 38.92 -25.19
C ALA A 709 -48.51 40.01 -24.64
N GLN A 710 -47.43 39.60 -23.95
CA GLN A 710 -46.37 40.49 -23.45
C GLN A 710 -45.15 40.58 -24.39
N GLY A 711 -45.02 39.68 -25.38
CA GLY A 711 -43.94 39.64 -26.37
C GLY A 711 -42.55 39.32 -25.79
N LYS A 712 -42.49 38.53 -24.71
CA LYS A 712 -41.24 38.29 -23.94
C LYS A 712 -41.29 36.97 -23.17
N VAL A 713 -40.13 36.51 -22.70
CA VAL A 713 -40.05 35.47 -21.66
C VAL A 713 -40.53 36.03 -20.31
N VAL A 714 -41.34 35.24 -19.61
CA VAL A 714 -41.82 35.43 -18.24
C VAL A 714 -41.27 34.30 -17.38
N LYS A 715 -40.92 34.60 -16.13
CA LYS A 715 -40.51 33.61 -15.12
C LYS A 715 -41.41 33.79 -13.89
N GLU A 716 -42.12 32.73 -13.50
CA GLU A 716 -43.00 32.72 -12.31
C GLU A 716 -42.71 31.51 -11.42
N SER A 717 -42.94 31.65 -10.12
CA SER A 717 -42.79 30.57 -9.13
C SER A 717 -44.12 30.35 -8.42
N HIS A 718 -44.63 29.12 -8.46
CA HIS A 718 -45.88 28.71 -7.80
C HIS A 718 -45.68 27.35 -7.12
N ASN A 719 -46.06 27.22 -5.85
CA ASN A 719 -45.88 25.93 -5.15
C ASN A 719 -46.80 24.83 -5.70
N PRO A 720 -46.38 23.55 -5.65
CA PRO A 720 -47.22 22.40 -5.93
C PRO A 720 -48.59 22.45 -5.26
N GLY A 721 -49.58 21.84 -5.91
CA GLY A 721 -50.97 21.82 -5.44
C GLY A 721 -51.73 23.14 -5.61
N THR A 722 -51.06 24.29 -5.74
CA THR A 722 -51.74 25.58 -5.88
C THR A 722 -52.47 25.69 -7.22
N ALA A 723 -53.58 26.44 -7.25
CA ALA A 723 -54.41 26.57 -8.45
C ALA A 723 -53.66 27.15 -9.67
N LYS A 724 -52.66 28.03 -9.45
CA LYS A 724 -51.84 28.56 -10.54
C LYS A 724 -50.80 27.57 -11.07
N TRP A 725 -50.19 26.79 -10.18
CA TRP A 725 -49.30 25.70 -10.58
C TRP A 725 -50.08 24.62 -11.37
N LYS A 726 -51.31 24.26 -10.94
CA LYS A 726 -52.18 23.32 -11.70
C LYS A 726 -52.61 23.89 -13.07
N GLU A 727 -52.88 25.21 -13.18
CA GLU A 727 -53.13 25.91 -14.47
C GLU A 727 -51.95 25.86 -15.47
N MET A 728 -50.74 25.55 -15.00
CA MET A 728 -49.54 25.41 -15.82
C MET A 728 -49.22 23.95 -16.15
N TRP A 729 -49.31 23.04 -15.18
CA TRP A 729 -48.95 21.63 -15.36
C TRP A 729 -50.05 20.77 -15.99
N GLU A 730 -51.35 21.03 -15.75
CA GLU A 730 -52.42 20.22 -16.35
C GLU A 730 -52.45 20.29 -17.89
N PRO A 731 -52.24 21.46 -18.54
CA PRO A 731 -52.13 21.53 -19.99
C PRO A 731 -50.88 20.82 -20.53
N PHE A 732 -49.71 21.04 -19.89
CA PHE A 732 -48.44 20.43 -20.32
C PHE A 732 -48.49 18.90 -20.25
N LEU A 733 -48.92 18.33 -19.12
CA LEU A 733 -48.94 16.87 -18.94
C LEU A 733 -49.93 16.19 -19.92
N LYS A 734 -50.97 16.89 -20.37
CA LYS A 734 -51.91 16.39 -21.38
C LYS A 734 -51.32 16.39 -22.79
N ASP A 735 -50.79 17.52 -23.23
CA ASP A 735 -50.14 17.65 -24.54
C ASP A 735 -48.93 16.68 -24.64
N PHE A 736 -48.10 16.64 -23.60
CA PHE A 736 -46.94 15.76 -23.53
C PHE A 736 -47.33 14.27 -23.50
N MET A 737 -48.47 13.91 -22.91
CA MET A 737 -49.01 12.54 -22.99
C MET A 737 -49.47 12.19 -24.41
N GLU A 738 -50.20 13.08 -25.09
CA GLU A 738 -50.60 12.89 -26.49
C GLU A 738 -49.38 12.77 -27.41
N HIS A 739 -48.37 13.63 -27.22
CA HIS A 739 -47.11 13.59 -27.97
C HIS A 739 -46.29 12.33 -27.69
N SER A 740 -46.06 11.97 -26.43
CA SER A 740 -45.30 10.76 -26.08
C SER A 740 -46.00 9.47 -26.53
N LYS A 741 -47.34 9.43 -26.57
CA LYS A 741 -48.10 8.32 -27.18
C LYS A 741 -47.97 8.30 -28.71
N LYS A 742 -48.03 9.46 -29.37
CA LYS A 742 -47.80 9.62 -30.82
C LYS A 742 -46.40 9.17 -31.25
N MET A 743 -45.38 9.40 -30.42
CA MET A 743 -43.99 9.00 -30.68
C MET A 743 -43.68 7.55 -30.26
N GLY A 744 -44.55 6.91 -29.47
CA GLY A 744 -44.35 5.55 -28.95
C GLY A 744 -43.41 5.47 -27.76
N TRP A 745 -43.31 6.53 -26.97
CA TRP A 745 -42.39 6.67 -25.82
C TRP A 745 -43.10 6.66 -24.45
N PHE A 746 -44.43 6.81 -24.44
CA PHE A 746 -45.23 6.96 -23.21
C PHE A 746 -44.90 5.95 -22.10
N ASP A 747 -44.79 4.66 -22.43
CA ASP A 747 -44.59 3.57 -21.45
C ASP A 747 -43.19 3.58 -20.80
N ILE A 748 -42.25 4.35 -21.36
CA ILE A 748 -40.89 4.57 -20.82
C ILE A 748 -40.67 6.03 -20.35
N THR A 749 -41.69 6.89 -20.36
CA THR A 749 -41.57 8.28 -19.92
C THR A 749 -41.92 8.44 -18.45
N TYR A 750 -40.97 8.94 -17.66
CA TYR A 750 -41.09 9.20 -16.23
C TYR A 750 -41.08 10.72 -16.00
N ILE A 751 -42.08 11.25 -15.29
CA ILE A 751 -42.03 12.64 -14.80
C ILE A 751 -41.17 12.66 -13.54
N SER A 752 -40.04 13.37 -13.59
CA SER A 752 -39.04 13.33 -12.53
C SER A 752 -39.25 14.42 -11.48
N MET A 753 -39.25 14.00 -10.22
CA MET A 753 -39.16 14.85 -9.04
C MET A 753 -37.72 14.89 -8.52
N ASP A 754 -37.49 15.71 -7.50
CA ASP A 754 -36.19 15.99 -6.88
C ASP A 754 -36.41 16.16 -5.37
N GLU A 755 -35.34 16.23 -4.57
CA GLU A 755 -35.39 16.22 -3.10
C GLU A 755 -36.21 17.41 -2.53
N ARG A 756 -37.47 17.16 -2.17
CA ARG A 756 -38.39 18.15 -1.55
C ARG A 756 -39.13 17.51 -0.37
N GLY A 757 -39.79 18.35 0.43
CA GLY A 757 -40.73 17.87 1.45
C GLY A 757 -42.00 17.28 0.84
N LEU A 758 -42.67 16.38 1.58
CA LEU A 758 -43.94 15.77 1.18
C LEU A 758 -45.03 16.81 0.87
N ASP A 759 -44.97 18.01 1.46
CA ASP A 759 -45.85 19.15 1.16
C ASP A 759 -45.74 19.66 -0.29
N GLN A 760 -44.69 19.26 -1.00
CA GLN A 760 -44.46 19.54 -2.42
C GLN A 760 -44.48 18.28 -3.29
N LEU A 761 -44.07 17.12 -2.75
CA LEU A 761 -44.08 15.85 -3.49
C LEU A 761 -45.48 15.22 -3.58
N GLU A 762 -46.27 15.19 -2.51
CA GLU A 762 -47.63 14.62 -2.56
C GLU A 762 -48.51 15.33 -3.60
N PRO A 763 -48.55 16.69 -3.68
CA PRO A 763 -49.32 17.37 -4.71
C PRO A 763 -48.73 17.27 -6.12
N ALA A 764 -47.46 16.87 -6.27
CA ALA A 764 -46.83 16.56 -7.55
C ALA A 764 -47.26 15.18 -8.07
N VAL A 765 -47.22 14.16 -7.22
CA VAL A 765 -47.75 12.81 -7.51
C VAL A 765 -49.25 12.88 -7.81
N GLU A 766 -50.05 13.57 -7.00
CA GLU A 766 -51.49 13.82 -7.28
C GLU A 766 -51.73 14.46 -8.67
N MET A 767 -50.84 15.36 -9.10
CA MET A 767 -50.99 16.06 -10.38
C MET A 767 -50.74 15.12 -11.55
N ILE A 768 -49.69 14.31 -11.48
CA ILE A 768 -49.35 13.30 -12.49
C ILE A 768 -50.48 12.25 -12.56
N GLU A 769 -50.90 11.70 -11.42
CA GLU A 769 -52.01 10.75 -11.33
C GLU A 769 -53.36 11.33 -11.83
N SER A 770 -53.57 12.65 -11.75
CA SER A 770 -54.80 13.28 -12.23
C SER A 770 -54.91 13.37 -13.75
N VAL A 771 -53.78 13.25 -14.48
CA VAL A 771 -53.73 13.24 -15.94
C VAL A 771 -53.62 11.80 -16.42
N LYS A 772 -54.71 11.29 -16.99
CA LYS A 772 -54.86 9.89 -17.41
C LYS A 772 -55.30 9.77 -18.86
N ASP A 773 -54.91 8.66 -19.48
CA ASP A 773 -55.35 8.26 -20.82
C ASP A 773 -56.74 7.58 -20.82
N GLU A 774 -57.15 7.07 -21.99
CA GLU A 774 -58.46 6.41 -22.18
C GLU A 774 -58.61 5.09 -21.38
N ASP A 775 -57.51 4.41 -21.06
CA ASP A 775 -57.47 3.16 -20.29
C ASP A 775 -57.29 3.41 -18.77
N GLY A 776 -56.87 4.63 -18.39
CA GLY A 776 -56.73 5.09 -17.01
C GLY A 776 -55.27 5.21 -16.52
N ASN A 777 -54.28 5.04 -17.39
CA ASN A 777 -52.86 5.13 -17.07
C ASN A 777 -52.41 6.61 -17.01
N HIS A 778 -51.54 6.94 -16.06
CA HIS A 778 -50.79 8.21 -16.04
C HIS A 778 -49.35 7.97 -16.51
N PHE A 779 -48.55 9.03 -16.63
CA PHE A 779 -47.10 8.88 -16.74
C PHE A 779 -46.52 8.18 -15.50
N LYS A 780 -45.42 7.47 -15.68
CA LYS A 780 -44.59 6.98 -14.57
C LYS A 780 -43.94 8.13 -13.81
N ILE A 781 -43.46 7.87 -12.61
CA ILE A 781 -42.85 8.86 -11.73
C ILE A 781 -41.48 8.37 -11.27
N SER A 782 -40.49 9.27 -11.28
CA SER A 782 -39.15 8.97 -10.72
C SER A 782 -38.71 10.07 -9.75
N SER A 783 -37.90 9.75 -8.73
CA SER A 783 -37.39 10.76 -7.78
C SER A 783 -36.12 10.32 -7.06
N ALA A 784 -35.14 11.22 -6.96
CA ALA A 784 -34.25 11.23 -5.79
C ALA A 784 -35.09 11.57 -4.55
N LEU A 785 -34.99 10.79 -3.47
CA LEU A 785 -35.69 11.04 -2.21
C LEU A 785 -35.01 10.37 -1.00
N ASN A 786 -35.40 10.77 0.21
CA ASN A 786 -34.81 10.28 1.46
C ASN A 786 -35.85 9.67 2.43
N TYR A 787 -36.86 9.01 1.87
CA TYR A 787 -37.96 8.39 2.62
C TYR A 787 -37.91 6.86 2.51
N ALA A 788 -37.03 6.23 3.30
CA ALA A 788 -36.81 4.77 3.28
C ALA A 788 -37.59 3.99 4.36
N ALA A 789 -38.24 4.66 5.32
CA ALA A 789 -38.88 4.01 6.45
C ALA A 789 -40.30 3.47 6.13
N PRO A 790 -40.75 2.37 6.77
CA PRO A 790 -42.05 1.73 6.47
C PRO A 790 -43.29 2.63 6.53
N GLU A 791 -43.27 3.69 7.34
CA GLU A 791 -44.35 4.68 7.38
C GLU A 791 -44.53 5.49 6.08
N TYR A 792 -43.57 5.44 5.15
CA TYR A 792 -43.62 6.11 3.86
C TYR A 792 -43.96 5.20 2.68
N TYR A 793 -44.14 3.89 2.87
CA TYR A 793 -44.36 2.95 1.76
C TYR A 793 -45.62 3.28 0.93
N GLU A 794 -46.72 3.72 1.56
CA GLU A 794 -47.94 4.19 0.86
C GLU A 794 -47.66 5.39 -0.09
N PHE A 795 -46.60 6.16 0.16
CA PHE A 795 -46.14 7.23 -0.71
C PHE A 795 -45.13 6.75 -1.75
N THR A 796 -44.11 5.96 -1.38
CA THR A 796 -43.09 5.50 -2.33
C THR A 796 -43.62 4.48 -3.34
N ASP A 797 -44.62 3.66 -2.98
CA ASP A 797 -45.30 2.71 -3.88
C ASP A 797 -46.04 3.39 -5.05
N ARG A 798 -46.24 4.72 -4.97
CA ARG A 798 -46.79 5.56 -6.05
C ARG A 798 -45.70 6.14 -6.97
N ILE A 799 -44.44 5.78 -6.76
CA ILE A 799 -43.28 6.22 -7.53
C ILE A 799 -42.59 4.98 -8.12
N ASP A 800 -42.62 4.86 -9.44
CA ASP A 800 -42.09 3.71 -10.20
C ASP A 800 -40.59 3.47 -9.96
N ASP A 801 -39.82 4.54 -9.78
CA ASP A 801 -38.36 4.49 -9.67
C ASP A 801 -37.81 5.52 -8.66
N ILE A 802 -37.24 5.04 -7.56
CA ILE A 802 -36.69 5.89 -6.49
C ILE A 802 -35.19 5.66 -6.32
N SER A 803 -34.47 6.74 -5.95
CA SER A 803 -33.08 6.67 -5.55
C SER A 803 -32.84 7.28 -4.18
N ILE A 804 -32.15 6.55 -3.30
CA ILE A 804 -31.87 6.96 -1.91
C ILE A 804 -30.41 7.40 -1.75
N ASN A 805 -30.19 8.56 -1.15
CA ASN A 805 -28.83 9.08 -0.90
C ASN A 805 -28.05 8.20 0.11
N LEU A 806 -26.77 7.93 -0.15
CA LEU A 806 -25.88 7.15 0.73
C LEU A 806 -25.84 7.71 2.17
N GLY A 807 -25.96 9.02 2.38
CA GLY A 807 -26.07 9.63 3.70
C GLY A 807 -27.28 9.15 4.52
N ASN A 808 -28.35 8.70 3.86
CA ASN A 808 -29.59 8.24 4.49
C ASN A 808 -29.73 6.70 4.58
N THR A 809 -28.85 5.92 3.95
CA THR A 809 -28.84 4.44 4.02
C THR A 809 -28.25 3.88 5.33
N GLY A 810 -28.33 4.63 6.44
CA GLY A 810 -27.71 4.29 7.72
C GLY A 810 -28.36 3.10 8.46
N ASN A 811 -29.51 2.61 8.01
CA ASN A 811 -30.15 1.39 8.49
C ASN A 811 -30.26 0.39 7.33
N VAL A 812 -29.28 -0.52 7.26
CA VAL A 812 -29.15 -1.50 6.16
C VAL A 812 -30.37 -2.43 6.05
N GLN A 813 -30.92 -2.90 7.18
CA GLN A 813 -32.12 -3.74 7.15
C GLN A 813 -33.31 -3.00 6.54
N GLN A 814 -33.53 -1.75 6.92
CA GLN A 814 -34.63 -0.94 6.35
C GLN A 814 -34.48 -0.68 4.85
N MET A 815 -33.25 -0.59 4.34
CA MET A 815 -32.99 -0.46 2.91
C MET A 815 -33.27 -1.76 2.14
N ASN A 816 -32.94 -2.92 2.73
CA ASN A 816 -33.30 -4.22 2.17
C ASN A 816 -34.82 -4.43 2.21
N ASP A 817 -35.46 -4.19 3.37
CA ASP A 817 -36.92 -4.28 3.56
C ASP A 817 -37.70 -3.43 2.53
N LEU A 818 -37.21 -2.22 2.24
CA LEU A 818 -37.76 -1.31 1.23
C LEU A 818 -37.56 -1.86 -0.20
N SER A 819 -36.35 -2.31 -0.52
CA SER A 819 -35.99 -2.74 -1.87
C SER A 819 -36.71 -4.04 -2.25
N ASP A 820 -36.82 -4.98 -1.31
CA ASP A 820 -37.57 -6.24 -1.50
C ASP A 820 -39.08 -5.98 -1.66
N HIS A 821 -39.68 -5.15 -0.78
CA HIS A 821 -41.09 -4.75 -0.90
C HIS A 821 -41.39 -4.09 -2.25
N ARG A 822 -40.50 -3.21 -2.73
CA ARG A 822 -40.66 -2.55 -4.04
C ARG A 822 -40.44 -3.49 -5.21
N ARG A 823 -39.49 -4.44 -5.10
CA ARG A 823 -39.26 -5.46 -6.13
C ARG A 823 -40.44 -6.42 -6.27
N ASP A 824 -41.09 -6.80 -5.17
CA ASP A 824 -42.34 -7.57 -5.17
C ASP A 824 -43.50 -6.83 -5.87
N LEU A 825 -43.47 -5.49 -5.90
CA LEU A 825 -44.39 -4.64 -6.65
C LEU A 825 -43.93 -4.36 -8.10
N GLY A 826 -42.70 -4.73 -8.47
CA GLY A 826 -42.10 -4.44 -9.78
C GLY A 826 -41.60 -2.99 -9.95
N LEU A 827 -41.25 -2.31 -8.85
CA LEU A 827 -40.79 -0.93 -8.83
C LEU A 827 -39.28 -0.85 -8.55
N THR A 828 -38.56 0.05 -9.22
CA THR A 828 -37.10 0.17 -9.16
C THR A 828 -36.65 0.90 -7.89
N THR A 829 -35.57 0.42 -7.26
CA THR A 829 -34.95 1.03 -6.08
C THR A 829 -33.43 1.08 -6.22
N THR A 830 -32.86 2.27 -6.32
CA THR A 830 -31.40 2.50 -6.39
C THR A 830 -30.86 3.25 -5.18
N MET A 831 -29.54 3.25 -4.99
CA MET A 831 -28.85 4.24 -4.14
C MET A 831 -28.04 5.24 -4.98
N TYR A 832 -27.70 6.41 -4.42
CA TYR A 832 -26.80 7.37 -5.06
C TYR A 832 -25.80 8.02 -4.11
N THR A 833 -24.67 8.47 -4.67
CA THR A 833 -23.68 9.33 -4.00
C THR A 833 -23.55 10.68 -4.72
N CYS A 834 -23.33 11.74 -3.95
CA CYS A 834 -23.13 13.09 -4.48
C CYS A 834 -22.17 13.92 -3.61
N THR A 835 -22.03 15.21 -3.94
CA THR A 835 -21.35 16.23 -3.14
C THR A 835 -21.60 16.12 -1.63
N GLY A 836 -20.55 15.82 -0.86
CA GLY A 836 -20.60 15.63 0.59
C GLY A 836 -20.84 14.20 1.07
N ASP A 837 -20.85 13.18 0.20
CA ASP A 837 -20.82 11.76 0.58
C ASP A 837 -19.42 11.14 0.56
N TYR A 838 -19.27 10.05 1.31
CA TYR A 838 -18.08 9.21 1.34
C TYR A 838 -18.49 7.76 1.71
N PRO A 839 -18.07 6.74 0.95
CA PRO A 839 -17.40 6.82 -0.37
C PRO A 839 -18.23 7.60 -1.41
N SER A 840 -17.57 8.09 -2.46
CA SER A 840 -18.17 8.89 -3.54
C SER A 840 -17.14 9.11 -4.66
N ASN A 841 -17.58 9.69 -5.77
CA ASN A 841 -16.81 9.91 -6.98
C ASN A 841 -16.33 11.37 -7.16
N PHE A 842 -15.14 11.69 -6.65
CA PHE A 842 -14.49 13.01 -6.77
C PHE A 842 -13.03 12.85 -7.24
N MET A 843 -12.40 13.88 -7.81
CA MET A 843 -10.95 13.89 -8.13
C MET A 843 -10.04 13.66 -6.90
N ILE A 844 -10.58 13.86 -5.69
CA ILE A 844 -9.93 13.64 -4.39
C ILE A 844 -10.25 12.27 -3.76
N SER A 845 -11.14 11.49 -4.37
CA SER A 845 -11.49 10.14 -3.92
C SER A 845 -10.41 9.14 -4.31
N ASP A 846 -10.30 8.05 -3.56
CA ASP A 846 -9.61 6.87 -4.07
C ASP A 846 -10.42 6.28 -5.24
N PRO A 847 -9.81 5.83 -6.34
CA PRO A 847 -10.53 5.09 -7.38
C PRO A 847 -11.36 3.92 -6.83
N GLY A 848 -10.88 3.25 -5.78
CA GLY A 848 -11.60 2.17 -5.09
C GLY A 848 -12.88 2.60 -4.35
N ASP A 849 -13.07 3.89 -4.05
CA ASP A 849 -14.33 4.41 -3.51
C ASP A 849 -15.50 4.12 -4.48
N ASN A 850 -15.24 4.20 -5.80
CA ASN A 850 -16.22 3.91 -6.86
C ASN A 850 -16.49 2.40 -7.02
N TYR A 851 -15.47 1.57 -6.75
CA TYR A 851 -15.61 0.11 -6.74
C TYR A 851 -16.49 -0.33 -5.57
N TRP A 852 -16.33 0.31 -4.42
CA TRP A 852 -17.14 0.07 -3.22
C TRP A 852 -18.58 0.56 -3.38
N ASP A 853 -18.81 1.74 -3.96
CA ASP A 853 -20.17 2.28 -4.20
C ASP A 853 -21.07 1.28 -4.95
N ILE A 854 -20.53 0.56 -5.95
CA ILE A 854 -21.28 -0.49 -6.66
C ILE A 854 -21.41 -1.77 -5.84
N TRP A 855 -20.36 -2.25 -5.19
CA TRP A 855 -20.46 -3.42 -4.29
C TRP A 855 -21.49 -3.22 -3.18
N TYR A 856 -21.63 -2.00 -2.65
CA TYR A 856 -22.57 -1.69 -1.58
C TYR A 856 -24.04 -1.79 -1.99
N THR A 857 -24.35 -1.77 -3.30
CA THR A 857 -25.72 -2.03 -3.79
C THR A 857 -26.23 -3.41 -3.39
N MET A 858 -25.35 -4.42 -3.31
CA MET A 858 -25.66 -5.77 -2.81
C MET A 858 -26.02 -5.72 -1.32
N THR A 859 -25.23 -5.01 -0.51
CA THR A 859 -25.46 -4.88 0.94
C THR A 859 -26.74 -4.13 1.28
N LEU A 860 -27.18 -3.18 0.44
CA LEU A 860 -28.45 -2.49 0.61
C LEU A 860 -29.65 -3.21 -0.01
N GLY A 861 -29.44 -4.32 -0.70
CA GLY A 861 -30.49 -5.03 -1.44
C GLY A 861 -31.08 -4.23 -2.61
N THR A 862 -30.45 -3.13 -3.03
CA THR A 862 -30.93 -2.25 -4.11
C THR A 862 -30.72 -2.86 -5.48
N ASP A 863 -31.59 -2.54 -6.44
CA ASP A 863 -31.49 -3.04 -7.81
C ASP A 863 -30.26 -2.47 -8.54
N GLY A 864 -29.81 -1.27 -8.14
CA GLY A 864 -28.53 -0.72 -8.56
C GLY A 864 -28.24 0.70 -8.06
N TYR A 865 -27.60 1.50 -8.91
CA TYR A 865 -26.94 2.76 -8.53
C TYR A 865 -27.27 3.90 -9.51
N MET A 866 -27.53 5.08 -8.95
CA MET A 866 -27.72 6.33 -9.69
C MET A 866 -26.58 7.32 -9.38
N ARG A 867 -26.24 8.18 -10.34
CA ARG A 867 -25.42 9.38 -10.09
C ARG A 867 -25.84 10.57 -10.94
N TRP A 868 -25.76 11.76 -10.34
CA TRP A 868 -26.32 12.98 -10.93
C TRP A 868 -25.58 13.52 -12.16
N ALA A 869 -24.37 13.03 -12.51
CA ALA A 869 -23.64 13.55 -13.66
C ALA A 869 -22.62 12.57 -14.29
N TRP A 870 -22.71 12.46 -15.62
CA TRP A 870 -21.79 11.77 -16.53
C TRP A 870 -20.67 12.69 -17.05
N ASP A 871 -21.08 13.83 -17.62
CA ASP A 871 -20.31 14.70 -18.52
C ASP A 871 -20.60 16.21 -18.29
N ASN A 872 -20.88 16.62 -17.06
CA ASN A 872 -21.13 18.03 -16.71
C ASN A 872 -19.83 18.82 -16.53
N TYR A 873 -19.21 19.15 -17.66
CA TYR A 873 -17.91 19.80 -17.74
C TYR A 873 -17.88 21.27 -17.27
N VAL A 874 -16.71 21.68 -16.78
CA VAL A 874 -16.33 23.10 -16.62
C VAL A 874 -15.61 23.62 -17.87
N TYR A 875 -15.20 24.89 -17.87
CA TYR A 875 -14.48 25.48 -19.02
C TYR A 875 -13.13 24.81 -19.30
N ASP A 876 -12.27 24.67 -18.28
CA ASP A 876 -10.90 24.17 -18.45
C ASP A 876 -10.73 22.76 -17.88
N MET A 877 -11.29 21.78 -18.59
CA MET A 877 -11.15 20.35 -18.27
C MET A 877 -9.71 19.81 -18.40
N HIS A 878 -8.73 20.62 -18.78
CA HIS A 878 -7.38 20.17 -19.12
C HIS A 878 -6.23 20.97 -18.50
N GLY A 879 -6.52 22.10 -17.85
CA GLY A 879 -5.65 22.82 -16.93
C GLY A 879 -6.23 22.80 -15.51
N ASP A 880 -7.03 23.80 -15.13
CA ASP A 880 -7.68 23.90 -13.80
C ASP A 880 -9.19 23.61 -13.85
N ALA A 881 -9.58 22.41 -13.41
CA ALA A 881 -10.95 21.92 -13.38
C ALA A 881 -11.76 22.36 -12.13
N THR A 882 -11.25 23.33 -11.35
CA THR A 882 -11.94 23.88 -10.17
C THR A 882 -13.35 24.39 -10.50
N TYR A 883 -14.35 23.90 -9.76
CA TYR A 883 -15.70 24.44 -9.80
C TYR A 883 -16.09 25.22 -8.53
N ARG A 884 -17.05 26.16 -8.68
CA ARG A 884 -17.52 27.05 -7.61
C ARG A 884 -18.35 26.33 -6.53
N TYR A 885 -18.89 25.17 -6.87
CA TYR A 885 -19.65 24.30 -5.98
C TYR A 885 -19.01 22.92 -5.94
N TRP A 886 -19.33 22.18 -4.88
CA TRP A 886 -19.01 20.76 -4.73
C TRP A 886 -17.53 20.45 -4.61
N GLU A 887 -17.23 19.19 -4.29
CA GLU A 887 -15.93 18.57 -4.39
C GLU A 887 -15.48 18.53 -5.86
N PRO A 888 -14.18 18.67 -6.15
CA PRO A 888 -13.68 18.65 -7.52
C PRO A 888 -13.98 17.29 -8.18
N GLY A 889 -14.42 17.27 -9.43
CA GLY A 889 -14.82 16.05 -10.13
C GLY A 889 -16.27 15.60 -9.93
N ASP A 890 -17.04 16.21 -9.02
CA ASP A 890 -18.43 15.77 -8.75
C ASP A 890 -19.33 15.81 -10.00
N GLY A 891 -19.03 16.67 -10.98
CA GLY A 891 -19.78 16.80 -12.23
C GLY A 891 -19.47 15.76 -13.32
N TRP A 892 -18.49 14.84 -13.16
CA TRP A 892 -18.13 13.94 -14.27
C TRP A 892 -17.45 12.62 -13.87
N PHE A 893 -17.73 11.58 -14.66
CA PHE A 893 -16.97 10.32 -14.70
C PHE A 893 -15.87 10.33 -15.77
N ILE A 894 -16.08 11.04 -16.88
CA ILE A 894 -15.21 11.07 -18.06
C ILE A 894 -14.73 12.49 -18.36
N TYR A 895 -13.68 12.62 -19.18
CA TYR A 895 -13.19 13.91 -19.67
C TYR A 895 -13.44 14.04 -21.18
N PRO A 896 -13.73 15.26 -21.69
CA PRO A 896 -13.75 15.49 -23.13
C PRO A 896 -12.33 15.36 -23.72
N MET A 897 -12.24 15.26 -25.04
CA MET A 897 -10.98 15.52 -25.74
C MET A 897 -10.63 17.01 -25.71
N GLU A 898 -9.35 17.36 -25.89
CA GLU A 898 -8.93 18.74 -26.14
C GLU A 898 -9.74 19.34 -27.31
N ARG A 899 -10.25 20.58 -27.16
CA ARG A 899 -11.05 21.27 -28.18
C ARG A 899 -10.31 21.33 -29.52
N GLU A 900 -9.01 21.56 -29.47
CA GLU A 900 -8.10 21.67 -30.62
C GLU A 900 -7.79 20.32 -31.30
N ALA A 901 -8.20 19.20 -30.68
CA ALA A 901 -8.06 17.85 -31.25
C ALA A 901 -9.30 17.42 -32.06
N VAL A 902 -10.41 18.16 -32.02
CA VAL A 902 -11.65 17.85 -32.75
C VAL A 902 -11.58 18.34 -34.21
N GLY A 903 -12.06 17.52 -35.15
CA GLY A 903 -12.05 17.81 -36.58
C GLY A 903 -13.22 18.70 -37.07
N GLU A 904 -13.15 19.12 -38.35
CA GLU A 904 -14.24 19.89 -39.01
C GLU A 904 -15.57 19.11 -39.13
N ASP A 905 -15.52 17.79 -38.92
CA ASP A 905 -16.65 16.85 -38.87
C ASP A 905 -17.30 16.71 -37.48
N PHE A 906 -16.69 17.33 -36.46
CA PHE A 906 -17.16 17.34 -35.05
C PHE A 906 -17.23 15.95 -34.40
N ASN A 907 -16.51 14.96 -34.95
CA ASN A 907 -16.34 13.67 -34.29
C ASN A 907 -15.36 13.83 -33.11
N ALA A 908 -15.82 13.55 -31.89
CA ALA A 908 -15.00 13.51 -30.70
C ALA A 908 -15.22 12.20 -29.92
N SER A 909 -14.14 11.75 -29.28
CA SER A 909 -14.17 10.70 -28.26
C SER A 909 -14.01 11.34 -26.87
N PHE A 910 -13.69 10.54 -25.87
CA PHE A 910 -13.49 10.96 -24.48
C PHE A 910 -12.22 10.32 -23.91
N TYR A 911 -11.74 10.82 -22.77
CA TYR A 911 -10.77 10.12 -21.93
C TYR A 911 -11.48 9.53 -20.71
N SER A 912 -11.12 8.30 -20.37
CA SER A 912 -11.59 7.62 -19.15
C SER A 912 -10.84 8.15 -17.91
N THR A 913 -11.28 7.76 -16.72
CA THR A 913 -10.66 8.11 -15.43
C THR A 913 -10.42 6.85 -14.60
N PRO A 914 -9.42 6.81 -13.70
CA PRO A 914 -9.22 5.69 -12.77
C PRO A 914 -10.49 5.36 -11.98
N ARG A 915 -11.21 6.41 -11.56
CA ARG A 915 -12.50 6.34 -10.87
C ARG A 915 -13.55 5.57 -11.69
N TYR A 916 -13.67 5.92 -12.97
CA TYR A 916 -14.62 5.30 -13.87
C TYR A 916 -14.25 3.86 -14.26
N GLU A 917 -12.97 3.53 -14.47
CA GLU A 917 -12.58 2.14 -14.75
C GLU A 917 -12.79 1.21 -13.55
N LEU A 918 -12.68 1.71 -12.32
CA LEU A 918 -12.98 0.93 -11.12
C LEU A 918 -14.50 0.86 -10.83
N PHE A 919 -15.26 1.88 -11.23
CA PHE A 919 -16.73 1.81 -11.29
C PHE A 919 -17.21 0.72 -12.27
N LYS A 920 -16.63 0.67 -13.49
CA LYS A 920 -16.87 -0.38 -14.49
C LYS A 920 -16.55 -1.77 -13.96
N GLN A 921 -15.41 -1.92 -13.27
CA GLN A 921 -15.05 -3.18 -12.62
C GLN A 921 -16.07 -3.59 -11.56
N GLY A 922 -16.59 -2.65 -10.77
CA GLY A 922 -17.67 -2.89 -9.80
C GLY A 922 -18.92 -3.48 -10.45
N ILE A 923 -19.37 -2.89 -11.56
CA ILE A 923 -20.53 -3.38 -12.32
C ILE A 923 -20.29 -4.82 -12.80
N ARG A 924 -19.10 -5.10 -13.39
CA ARG A 924 -18.74 -6.45 -13.85
C ARG A 924 -18.72 -7.47 -12.71
N ASP A 925 -18.13 -7.13 -11.57
CA ASP A 925 -17.92 -8.07 -10.47
C ASP A 925 -19.19 -8.32 -9.63
N VAL A 926 -20.03 -7.29 -9.44
CA VAL A 926 -21.39 -7.49 -8.89
C VAL A 926 -22.23 -8.36 -9.84
N ALA A 927 -22.09 -8.20 -11.17
CA ALA A 927 -22.74 -9.09 -12.13
C ALA A 927 -22.22 -10.55 -12.04
N LYS A 928 -20.92 -10.77 -11.82
CA LYS A 928 -20.35 -12.10 -11.48
C LYS A 928 -21.00 -12.68 -10.21
N ALA A 929 -21.06 -11.91 -9.12
CA ALA A 929 -21.64 -12.37 -7.85
C ALA A 929 -23.14 -12.72 -8.00
N LYS A 930 -23.93 -11.84 -8.62
CA LYS A 930 -25.35 -12.08 -8.93
C LYS A 930 -25.54 -13.33 -9.80
N TYR A 931 -24.65 -13.61 -10.75
CA TYR A 931 -24.67 -14.85 -11.53
C TYR A 931 -24.42 -16.10 -10.68
N LEU A 932 -23.38 -16.09 -9.82
CA LEU A 932 -23.02 -17.24 -8.98
C LEU A 932 -24.11 -17.57 -7.94
N LEU A 933 -24.71 -16.55 -7.32
CA LEU A 933 -25.86 -16.71 -6.42
C LEU A 933 -27.08 -17.32 -7.13
N ASN A 934 -27.23 -17.10 -8.44
CA ASN A 934 -28.32 -17.68 -9.24
C ASN A 934 -27.99 -19.01 -9.93
N SER A 935 -26.71 -19.38 -10.12
CA SER A 935 -26.31 -20.63 -10.80
C SER A 935 -26.87 -21.89 -10.12
N GLU A 936 -27.35 -22.86 -10.89
CA GLU A 936 -27.76 -24.19 -10.39
C GLU A 936 -26.56 -25.06 -9.96
N SER A 937 -25.35 -24.65 -10.31
CA SER A 937 -24.09 -25.38 -10.11
C SER A 937 -23.37 -25.02 -8.81
N ALA A 938 -23.72 -23.89 -8.19
CA ALA A 938 -23.31 -23.51 -6.85
C ALA A 938 -24.22 -24.16 -5.79
N THR A 939 -23.62 -24.74 -4.75
CA THR A 939 -24.35 -25.37 -3.64
C THR A 939 -24.97 -24.32 -2.72
N ALA A 940 -25.92 -24.74 -1.88
CA ALA A 940 -26.54 -23.83 -0.91
C ALA A 940 -25.53 -23.28 0.13
N GLU A 941 -24.54 -24.08 0.52
CA GLU A 941 -23.49 -23.71 1.46
C GLU A 941 -22.58 -22.63 0.85
N GLU A 942 -22.07 -22.85 -0.35
CA GLU A 942 -21.27 -21.86 -1.10
C GLU A 942 -22.02 -20.55 -1.39
N LYS A 943 -23.35 -20.61 -1.61
CA LYS A 943 -24.16 -19.41 -1.79
C LYS A 943 -24.30 -18.63 -0.49
N THR A 944 -24.50 -19.30 0.64
CA THR A 944 -24.46 -18.66 1.96
C THR A 944 -23.09 -18.05 2.25
N GLU A 945 -21.98 -18.75 1.96
CA GLU A 945 -20.62 -18.19 2.11
C GLU A 945 -20.41 -16.92 1.28
N LEU A 946 -20.96 -16.84 0.06
CA LEU A 946 -20.88 -15.64 -0.78
C LEU A 946 -21.80 -14.51 -0.25
N THR A 947 -23.04 -14.82 0.13
CA THR A 947 -24.02 -13.86 0.71
C THR A 947 -23.52 -13.26 2.04
N ASP A 948 -22.95 -14.07 2.93
CA ASP A 948 -22.31 -13.64 4.19
C ASP A 948 -21.12 -12.68 3.95
N VAL A 949 -20.64 -12.58 2.71
CA VAL A 949 -19.67 -11.57 2.27
C VAL A 949 -20.34 -10.39 1.57
N VAL A 950 -20.97 -10.59 0.41
CA VAL A 950 -21.33 -9.50 -0.51
C VAL A 950 -22.58 -8.70 -0.10
N GLU A 951 -23.47 -9.29 0.69
CA GLU A 951 -24.63 -8.60 1.28
C GLU A 951 -24.28 -7.96 2.64
N HIS A 952 -23.01 -8.03 3.05
CA HIS A 952 -22.54 -7.65 4.38
C HIS A 952 -21.23 -6.84 4.36
N LEU A 953 -21.10 -5.86 3.46
CA LEU A 953 -19.96 -4.93 3.45
C LEU A 953 -20.04 -3.90 4.59
N ALA A 954 -18.91 -3.65 5.25
CA ALA A 954 -18.77 -2.61 6.26
C ALA A 954 -18.71 -1.21 5.62
N LYS A 955 -19.55 -0.30 6.13
CA LYS A 955 -19.58 1.11 5.72
C LYS A 955 -18.52 1.94 6.49
N PRO A 956 -17.56 2.57 5.81
CA PRO A 956 -16.53 3.37 6.47
C PRO A 956 -17.09 4.68 7.03
N GLN A 957 -16.39 5.30 7.98
CA GLN A 957 -16.83 6.56 8.56
C GLN A 957 -16.38 7.75 7.69
N LYS A 958 -17.30 8.71 7.49
CA LYS A 958 -17.08 9.96 6.75
C LYS A 958 -16.47 11.04 7.65
N GLY A 959 -15.33 11.59 7.22
CA GLY A 959 -14.72 12.80 7.74
C GLY A 959 -15.05 14.04 6.90
N THR A 960 -14.37 15.15 7.17
CA THR A 960 -14.47 16.38 6.35
C THR A 960 -13.12 17.10 6.29
N TYR A 961 -12.68 17.47 5.09
CA TYR A 961 -11.45 18.25 4.85
C TYR A 961 -11.73 19.40 3.88
N GLN A 962 -11.42 20.65 4.26
CA GLN A 962 -11.74 21.86 3.46
C GLN A 962 -13.20 21.94 2.98
N GLY A 963 -14.13 21.34 3.73
CA GLY A 963 -15.56 21.22 3.38
C GLY A 963 -15.91 20.02 2.50
N SER A 964 -14.92 19.34 1.90
CA SER A 964 -15.09 18.09 1.16
C SER A 964 -15.36 16.91 2.09
N ALA A 965 -16.22 15.99 1.69
CA ALA A 965 -16.27 14.66 2.29
C ALA A 965 -15.02 13.84 1.91
N VAL A 966 -14.50 13.09 2.89
CA VAL A 966 -13.30 12.23 2.82
C VAL A 966 -13.44 11.11 3.85
N ALA A 967 -12.51 10.16 3.91
CA ALA A 967 -12.41 9.21 5.01
C ALA A 967 -12.22 9.89 6.38
N ALA A 968 -12.81 9.34 7.44
CA ALA A 968 -12.62 9.84 8.81
C ALA A 968 -11.22 9.52 9.38
N SER A 969 -10.58 8.46 8.87
CA SER A 969 -9.22 8.05 9.22
C SER A 969 -8.61 7.19 8.11
N GLU A 970 -7.30 6.95 8.14
CA GLU A 970 -6.65 6.01 7.21
C GLU A 970 -7.20 4.58 7.36
N LYS A 971 -7.73 4.21 8.55
CA LYS A 971 -8.44 2.93 8.73
C LYS A 971 -9.74 2.91 7.93
N ASP A 972 -10.51 4.00 7.96
CA ASP A 972 -11.76 4.12 7.20
C ASP A 972 -11.50 4.16 5.68
N ARG A 973 -10.37 4.76 5.27
CA ARG A 973 -9.88 4.73 3.88
C ARG A 973 -9.54 3.31 3.45
N MET A 974 -8.72 2.59 4.23
CA MET A 974 -8.30 1.23 3.89
C MET A 974 -9.45 0.20 3.98
N LEU A 975 -10.49 0.46 4.77
CA LEU A 975 -11.66 -0.41 4.88
C LEU A 975 -12.40 -0.58 3.54
N VAL A 976 -12.50 0.49 2.74
CA VAL A 976 -13.05 0.46 1.37
C VAL A 976 -12.34 -0.58 0.52
N HIS A 977 -11.01 -0.57 0.56
CA HIS A 977 -10.16 -1.43 -0.25
C HIS A 977 -10.19 -2.88 0.21
N SER A 978 -10.15 -3.13 1.52
CA SER A 978 -10.21 -4.49 2.09
C SER A 978 -11.59 -5.14 1.92
N GLU A 979 -12.69 -4.38 1.99
CA GLU A 979 -14.03 -4.94 1.83
C GLU A 979 -14.35 -5.29 0.38
N THR A 980 -13.88 -4.48 -0.58
CA THR A 980 -13.99 -4.83 -2.00
C THR A 980 -13.05 -5.97 -2.42
N GLU A 981 -11.90 -6.11 -1.78
CA GLU A 981 -11.01 -7.26 -1.92
C GLU A 981 -11.65 -8.54 -1.36
N ARG A 982 -12.22 -8.49 -0.15
CA ARG A 982 -12.99 -9.58 0.48
C ARG A 982 -14.15 -10.06 -0.41
N ALA A 983 -14.89 -9.13 -1.01
CA ALA A 983 -15.99 -9.43 -1.94
C ALA A 983 -15.51 -10.09 -3.25
N LEU A 984 -14.42 -9.56 -3.83
CA LEU A 984 -13.81 -10.11 -5.05
C LEU A 984 -13.24 -11.52 -4.82
N ASP A 985 -12.55 -11.76 -3.70
CA ASP A 985 -11.96 -13.06 -3.38
C ASP A 985 -13.02 -14.14 -3.14
N ALA A 986 -14.09 -13.83 -2.39
CA ALA A 986 -15.21 -14.75 -2.22
C ALA A 986 -15.91 -15.08 -3.56
N THR A 987 -16.11 -14.06 -4.40
CA THR A 987 -16.66 -14.21 -5.75
C THR A 987 -15.77 -15.09 -6.62
N ASN A 988 -14.45 -14.89 -6.60
CA ASN A 988 -13.50 -15.68 -7.38
C ASN A 988 -13.31 -17.10 -6.83
N ALA A 989 -13.44 -17.33 -5.52
CA ALA A 989 -13.45 -18.66 -4.93
C ALA A 989 -14.62 -19.50 -5.45
N LEU A 990 -15.85 -18.96 -5.40
CA LEU A 990 -17.02 -19.65 -5.94
C LEU A 990 -16.98 -19.72 -7.48
N ALA A 991 -16.44 -18.72 -8.17
CA ALA A 991 -16.28 -18.75 -9.63
C ALA A 991 -15.45 -19.95 -10.10
N ARG A 992 -14.34 -20.29 -9.42
CA ARG A 992 -13.53 -21.48 -9.73
C ARG A 992 -14.34 -22.78 -9.57
N ASN A 993 -15.08 -22.89 -8.47
CA ASN A 993 -15.93 -24.05 -8.17
C ASN A 993 -17.06 -24.23 -9.20
N VAL A 994 -17.69 -23.13 -9.65
CA VAL A 994 -18.74 -23.16 -10.67
C VAL A 994 -18.17 -23.43 -12.07
N ALA A 995 -17.04 -22.82 -12.43
CA ALA A 995 -16.37 -23.02 -13.72
C ALA A 995 -16.05 -24.49 -13.99
N GLU A 996 -15.49 -25.20 -13.00
CA GLU A 996 -15.13 -26.62 -13.13
C GLU A 996 -16.36 -27.55 -13.15
N ARG A 997 -17.53 -27.09 -12.71
CA ARG A 997 -18.80 -27.86 -12.77
C ARG A 997 -19.55 -27.65 -14.08
N GLU A 998 -19.61 -26.41 -14.56
CA GLU A 998 -20.38 -26.04 -15.75
C GLU A 998 -19.62 -26.28 -17.04
N ASN A 999 -18.38 -25.80 -17.10
CA ASN A 999 -17.50 -25.92 -18.25
C ASN A 999 -16.16 -26.51 -17.80
N PRO A 1000 -16.14 -27.75 -17.25
CA PRO A 1000 -14.91 -28.41 -16.82
C PRO A 1000 -13.86 -28.31 -17.89
N ASN A 1001 -12.68 -27.79 -17.52
CA ASN A 1001 -11.58 -27.68 -18.46
C ASN A 1001 -11.28 -29.09 -19.01
N PRO A 1002 -11.01 -29.26 -20.32
CA PRO A 1002 -10.69 -30.56 -20.86
C PRO A 1002 -9.47 -31.10 -20.12
N LYS A 1003 -9.69 -32.12 -19.28
CA LYS A 1003 -8.69 -32.64 -18.34
C LYS A 1003 -7.35 -32.82 -19.05
N PRO A 1004 -6.24 -32.32 -18.47
CA PRO A 1004 -4.95 -32.42 -19.12
C PRO A 1004 -4.65 -33.89 -19.47
N GLU A 1005 -3.99 -34.13 -20.61
CA GLU A 1005 -3.34 -35.42 -20.79
C GLU A 1005 -2.41 -35.63 -19.58
N SER A 1006 -2.57 -36.78 -18.90
CA SER A 1006 -2.12 -36.99 -17.52
C SER A 1006 -0.73 -36.42 -17.25
N ALA A 1007 -0.64 -35.46 -16.33
CA ALA A 1007 0.56 -34.67 -16.08
C ALA A 1007 1.83 -35.53 -15.99
N ASP A 1008 2.93 -35.05 -16.58
CA ASP A 1008 4.20 -35.76 -16.62
C ASP A 1008 4.88 -35.77 -15.25
N LYS A 1009 4.41 -36.68 -14.41
CA LYS A 1009 4.96 -36.98 -13.09
C LYS A 1009 6.31 -37.70 -13.18
N THR A 1010 6.98 -37.81 -14.33
CA THR A 1010 8.29 -38.49 -14.43
C THR A 1010 9.34 -37.82 -13.54
N ALA A 1011 9.38 -36.48 -13.53
CA ALA A 1011 10.30 -35.73 -12.67
C ALA A 1011 9.89 -35.82 -11.19
N LEU A 1012 8.60 -35.64 -10.86
CA LEU A 1012 8.08 -35.76 -9.50
C LEU A 1012 8.31 -37.18 -8.90
N ASN A 1013 8.01 -38.24 -9.66
CA ASN A 1013 8.25 -39.62 -9.22
C ASN A 1013 9.75 -39.94 -9.08
N ALA A 1014 10.63 -39.31 -9.87
CA ALA A 1014 12.07 -39.44 -9.69
C ALA A 1014 12.52 -38.76 -8.37
N ALA A 1015 12.08 -37.52 -8.13
CA ALA A 1015 12.39 -36.79 -6.90
C ALA A 1015 11.84 -37.51 -5.64
N ILE A 1016 10.61 -38.02 -5.69
CA ILE A 1016 10.01 -38.83 -4.60
C ILE A 1016 10.85 -40.07 -4.34
N LYS A 1017 11.26 -40.80 -5.38
CA LYS A 1017 12.05 -42.02 -5.24
C LYS A 1017 13.46 -41.77 -4.68
N ASP A 1018 14.10 -40.68 -5.10
CA ASP A 1018 15.43 -40.32 -4.61
C ASP A 1018 15.35 -39.76 -3.18
N ALA A 1019 14.26 -39.07 -2.83
CA ALA A 1019 13.90 -38.69 -1.46
C ALA A 1019 13.62 -39.92 -0.56
N GLU A 1020 12.88 -40.93 -1.04
CA GLU A 1020 12.63 -42.18 -0.33
C GLU A 1020 13.90 -43.03 -0.10
N ALA A 1021 15.00 -42.75 -0.80
CA ALA A 1021 16.29 -43.39 -0.59
C ALA A 1021 17.11 -42.76 0.56
N LEU A 1022 16.68 -41.62 1.09
CA LEU A 1022 17.28 -40.96 2.25
C LEU A 1022 16.83 -41.67 3.55
N LYS A 1023 17.63 -41.61 4.61
CA LYS A 1023 17.33 -42.28 5.88
C LYS A 1023 17.17 -41.29 7.02
N LYS A 1024 16.10 -41.43 7.81
CA LYS A 1024 15.84 -40.63 9.01
C LYS A 1024 16.99 -40.67 10.04
N GLU A 1025 17.79 -41.74 10.03
CA GLU A 1025 19.00 -41.91 10.86
C GLU A 1025 20.15 -40.95 10.51
N ASP A 1026 20.22 -40.49 9.25
CA ASP A 1026 21.34 -39.68 8.73
C ASP A 1026 21.11 -38.17 8.93
N TYR A 1027 19.91 -37.71 9.36
CA TYR A 1027 19.47 -36.30 9.36
C TYR A 1027 18.83 -35.81 10.69
N THR A 1028 18.79 -34.49 10.91
CA THR A 1028 18.19 -33.86 12.11
C THR A 1028 16.67 -34.05 12.17
N ALA A 1029 16.09 -34.04 13.38
CA ALA A 1029 14.68 -34.36 13.58
C ALA A 1029 13.74 -33.30 12.95
N GLU A 1030 14.13 -32.03 13.05
CA GLU A 1030 13.42 -30.85 12.54
C GLU A 1030 13.46 -30.83 11.01
N SER A 1031 14.67 -30.91 10.41
CA SER A 1031 14.81 -30.90 8.95
C SER A 1031 14.13 -32.12 8.32
N TRP A 1032 14.23 -33.29 8.96
CA TRP A 1032 13.50 -34.47 8.52
C TRP A 1032 11.98 -34.29 8.65
N LYS A 1033 11.45 -33.65 9.69
CA LYS A 1033 10.00 -33.43 9.83
C LYS A 1033 9.45 -32.54 8.71
N ALA A 1034 10.15 -31.46 8.36
CA ALA A 1034 9.77 -30.60 7.24
C ALA A 1034 9.82 -31.33 5.89
N PHE A 1035 10.88 -32.13 5.68
CA PHE A 1035 11.03 -32.99 4.51
C PHE A 1035 9.98 -34.10 4.43
N GLU A 1036 9.62 -34.74 5.54
CA GLU A 1036 8.62 -35.81 5.63
C GLU A 1036 7.22 -35.28 5.27
N THR A 1037 6.88 -34.05 5.67
CA THR A 1037 5.67 -33.34 5.21
C THR A 1037 5.70 -33.08 3.71
N ALA A 1038 6.78 -32.52 3.16
CA ALA A 1038 6.91 -32.23 1.74
C ALA A 1038 6.88 -33.50 0.87
N LEU A 1039 7.50 -34.59 1.34
CA LEU A 1039 7.48 -35.89 0.68
C LEU A 1039 6.10 -36.53 0.69
N ASN A 1040 5.31 -36.35 1.75
CA ASN A 1040 3.94 -36.85 1.80
C ASN A 1040 3.02 -36.08 0.85
N ALA A 1041 3.07 -34.73 0.87
CA ALA A 1041 2.32 -33.90 -0.08
C ALA A 1041 2.70 -34.24 -1.54
N ALA A 1042 4.00 -34.37 -1.84
CA ALA A 1042 4.47 -34.79 -3.16
C ALA A 1042 3.95 -36.18 -3.58
N LYS A 1043 3.87 -37.15 -2.64
CA LYS A 1043 3.29 -38.47 -2.88
C LYS A 1043 1.79 -38.42 -3.13
N GLU A 1044 1.06 -37.54 -2.46
CA GLU A 1044 -0.37 -37.32 -2.68
C GLU A 1044 -0.60 -36.72 -4.07
N THR A 1045 0.12 -35.65 -4.44
CA THR A 1045 0.09 -35.06 -5.80
C THR A 1045 0.56 -36.05 -6.88
N ALA A 1046 1.48 -36.96 -6.58
CA ALA A 1046 1.90 -38.01 -7.53
C ALA A 1046 0.84 -39.10 -7.70
N ALA A 1047 0.19 -39.53 -6.60
CA ALA A 1047 -0.80 -40.60 -6.57
C ALA A 1047 -2.18 -40.17 -7.10
N ASP A 1048 -2.52 -38.89 -6.99
CA ASP A 1048 -3.70 -38.33 -7.66
C ASP A 1048 -3.58 -38.50 -9.18
N LYS A 1049 -4.65 -38.96 -9.81
CA LYS A 1049 -4.73 -39.24 -11.25
C LYS A 1049 -5.14 -38.01 -12.06
N ASP A 1050 -5.72 -37.02 -11.39
CA ASP A 1050 -6.34 -35.85 -12.01
C ASP A 1050 -5.49 -34.57 -11.87
N ALA A 1051 -4.52 -34.56 -10.94
CA ALA A 1051 -3.60 -33.44 -10.70
C ALA A 1051 -2.98 -32.83 -11.97
N ALA A 1052 -3.00 -31.51 -12.04
CA ALA A 1052 -2.47 -30.69 -13.12
C ALA A 1052 -0.94 -30.67 -13.16
N GLN A 1053 -0.37 -30.23 -14.30
CA GLN A 1053 1.10 -30.13 -14.44
C GLN A 1053 1.68 -29.11 -13.46
N THR A 1054 1.02 -27.98 -13.24
CA THR A 1054 1.41 -26.97 -12.25
C THR A 1054 1.41 -27.50 -10.82
N GLU A 1055 0.47 -28.37 -10.44
CA GLU A 1055 0.48 -29.02 -9.13
C GLU A 1055 1.65 -30.01 -9.02
N VAL A 1056 1.89 -30.80 -10.06
CA VAL A 1056 3.03 -31.74 -10.15
C VAL A 1056 4.38 -31.02 -10.10
N ASP A 1057 4.50 -29.87 -10.77
CA ASP A 1057 5.70 -29.03 -10.80
C ASP A 1057 5.90 -28.28 -9.47
N ASN A 1058 4.83 -27.78 -8.86
CA ASN A 1058 4.87 -27.18 -7.52
C ASN A 1058 5.26 -28.21 -6.45
N ALA A 1059 4.68 -29.41 -6.48
CA ALA A 1059 5.05 -30.51 -5.59
C ALA A 1059 6.52 -30.94 -5.79
N LEU A 1060 7.00 -30.95 -7.03
CA LEU A 1060 8.41 -31.20 -7.35
C LEU A 1060 9.32 -30.10 -6.80
N ASN A 1061 8.95 -28.83 -6.96
CA ASN A 1061 9.71 -27.69 -6.45
C ASN A 1061 9.75 -27.66 -4.92
N VAL A 1062 8.62 -27.90 -4.25
CA VAL A 1062 8.52 -28.00 -2.79
C VAL A 1062 9.33 -29.18 -2.25
N LEU A 1063 9.25 -30.36 -2.87
CA LEU A 1063 10.05 -31.52 -2.47
C LEU A 1063 11.55 -31.27 -2.67
N ASN A 1064 11.97 -30.72 -3.81
CA ASN A 1064 13.37 -30.38 -4.07
C ASN A 1064 13.91 -29.35 -3.08
N ALA A 1065 13.11 -28.32 -2.74
CA ALA A 1065 13.46 -27.33 -1.74
C ALA A 1065 13.56 -27.93 -0.32
N ALA A 1066 12.72 -28.90 0.02
CA ALA A 1066 12.80 -29.61 1.30
C ALA A 1066 13.99 -30.58 1.37
N VAL A 1067 14.31 -31.29 0.28
CA VAL A 1067 15.52 -32.11 0.15
C VAL A 1067 16.79 -31.25 0.27
N ALA A 1068 16.79 -30.05 -0.31
CA ALA A 1068 17.91 -29.10 -0.19
C ALA A 1068 18.11 -28.55 1.23
N LYS A 1069 17.08 -28.64 2.10
CA LYS A 1069 17.08 -28.20 3.50
C LYS A 1069 17.32 -29.35 4.51
N LEU A 1070 17.65 -30.56 4.06
CA LEU A 1070 17.95 -31.69 4.93
C LEU A 1070 19.37 -31.60 5.54
N GLU A 1071 19.44 -31.49 6.86
CA GLU A 1071 20.69 -31.34 7.61
C GLU A 1071 21.16 -32.66 8.21
N LYS A 1072 22.46 -32.97 8.14
CA LYS A 1072 22.98 -34.26 8.61
C LYS A 1072 23.31 -34.28 10.09
N VAL A 1073 23.04 -35.41 10.75
CA VAL A 1073 23.53 -35.66 12.12
C VAL A 1073 25.07 -35.67 12.11
N LYS A 1074 25.67 -34.84 12.97
CA LYS A 1074 27.14 -34.73 13.09
C LYS A 1074 27.70 -36.00 13.74
N ASP A 1075 28.68 -36.65 13.10
CA ASP A 1075 29.31 -37.90 13.57
C ASP A 1075 30.04 -37.69 14.93
N PRO A 1076 29.67 -38.40 16.00
CA PRO A 1076 30.30 -38.27 17.31
C PRO A 1076 31.79 -38.68 17.39
N ASN A 1077 32.37 -39.26 16.34
CA ASN A 1077 33.66 -39.96 16.41
C ASN A 1077 34.86 -39.27 15.73
N GLN A 1078 34.75 -38.03 15.27
CA GLN A 1078 35.91 -37.26 14.79
C GLN A 1078 36.67 -36.57 15.93
N GLN A 1079 37.48 -37.35 16.65
CA GLN A 1079 38.40 -36.84 17.67
C GLN A 1079 39.49 -35.94 17.05
N GLN A 1080 39.63 -34.71 17.55
CA GLN A 1080 40.74 -33.82 17.18
C GLN A 1080 42.10 -34.41 17.61
N PRO A 1081 43.17 -34.30 16.78
CA PRO A 1081 44.51 -34.76 17.17
C PRO A 1081 45.12 -33.94 18.31
N VAL A 1082 45.52 -34.62 19.39
CA VAL A 1082 46.19 -34.03 20.56
C VAL A 1082 47.60 -33.52 20.20
N GLN A 1083 47.96 -32.31 20.64
CA GLN A 1083 49.32 -31.77 20.51
C GLN A 1083 50.32 -32.49 21.45
N PRO A 1084 51.52 -32.86 20.97
CA PRO A 1084 52.61 -33.34 21.82
C PRO A 1084 53.68 -32.27 22.12
N GLN A 1085 53.96 -32.05 23.40
CA GLN A 1085 55.19 -31.41 23.91
C GLN A 1085 56.02 -32.46 24.70
N PRO A 1086 57.27 -32.20 25.11
CA PRO A 1086 58.41 -32.60 24.27
C PRO A 1086 59.35 -33.65 24.89
N GLU A 1087 60.16 -34.26 24.00
CA GLU A 1087 61.50 -34.84 24.24
C GLU A 1087 61.65 -36.04 25.21
N GLN A 1088 62.12 -37.20 24.70
CA GLN A 1088 63.49 -37.72 24.95
C GLN A 1088 63.77 -39.12 24.37
N THR A 1089 65.06 -39.43 24.24
CA THR A 1089 65.74 -40.72 23.92
C THR A 1089 65.90 -41.17 22.45
N LYS A 1090 67.11 -41.71 22.19
CA LYS A 1090 67.67 -42.36 20.98
C LYS A 1090 68.27 -43.72 21.43
N PRO A 1091 68.74 -44.64 20.55
CA PRO A 1091 68.84 -44.62 19.08
C PRO A 1091 67.81 -45.61 18.45
N ASP A 1092 67.95 -46.39 17.37
CA ASP A 1092 69.00 -46.83 16.41
C ASP A 1092 68.28 -47.49 15.19
N LYS A 1093 68.82 -47.80 14.00
CA LYS A 1093 70.14 -47.68 13.34
C LYS A 1093 69.95 -47.74 11.79
N THR A 1094 71.03 -47.95 11.04
CA THR A 1094 71.09 -48.51 9.65
C THR A 1094 70.37 -47.74 8.52
N THR A 1095 71.03 -46.66 8.10
CA THR A 1095 71.29 -46.26 6.70
C THR A 1095 71.90 -47.40 5.84
N PRO A 1096 71.98 -47.35 4.47
CA PRO A 1096 72.21 -46.19 3.58
C PRO A 1096 71.13 -45.94 2.49
N GLN A 1097 70.97 -44.78 1.82
CA GLN A 1097 71.74 -43.52 1.59
C GLN A 1097 72.27 -43.33 0.15
N THR A 1098 71.49 -42.60 -0.65
CA THR A 1098 71.88 -41.59 -1.69
C THR A 1098 70.61 -40.74 -1.93
N GLY A 1099 70.57 -39.41 -1.92
CA GLY A 1099 71.61 -38.36 -1.99
C GLY A 1099 71.38 -37.50 -3.25
N ASP A 1100 71.48 -36.17 -3.27
CA ASP A 1100 71.74 -35.16 -2.22
C ASP A 1100 71.29 -33.76 -2.73
N ARG A 1101 71.05 -32.79 -1.83
CA ARG A 1101 70.74 -31.34 -2.05
C ARG A 1101 69.42 -30.98 -2.76
N THR A 1102 68.53 -30.08 -2.30
CA THR A 1102 68.51 -28.85 -1.46
C THR A 1102 68.54 -27.49 -2.19
N ASN A 1103 67.42 -26.77 -2.06
CA ASN A 1103 67.28 -25.34 -1.70
C ASN A 1103 67.30 -24.21 -2.75
N ALA A 1104 66.54 -23.17 -2.35
CA ALA A 1104 66.67 -21.73 -2.67
C ALA A 1104 66.05 -21.18 -3.98
N ALA A 1105 64.73 -20.94 -3.91
CA ALA A 1105 64.07 -19.63 -4.03
C ALA A 1105 64.71 -18.48 -4.86
N LEU A 1106 63.86 -17.76 -5.64
CA LEU A 1106 63.61 -16.32 -5.43
C LEU A 1106 62.37 -15.79 -6.20
N LEU A 1107 61.54 -15.01 -5.48
CA LEU A 1107 60.93 -13.70 -5.76
C LEU A 1107 60.43 -13.25 -7.16
N PHE A 1108 59.16 -12.80 -7.18
CA PHE A 1108 58.58 -11.53 -7.69
C PHE A 1108 59.13 -10.82 -8.95
N GLY A 1109 58.20 -10.33 -9.79
CA GLY A 1109 58.46 -9.22 -10.73
C GLY A 1109 57.35 -8.94 -11.75
N CYS A 1110 56.61 -7.82 -11.60
CA CYS A 1110 55.52 -7.42 -12.50
C CYS A 1110 56.00 -6.54 -13.68
N ALA A 1111 55.50 -6.76 -14.90
CA ALA A 1111 55.51 -5.80 -16.02
C ALA A 1111 54.63 -6.28 -17.21
N VAL A 1112 54.14 -5.47 -18.17
CA VAL A 1112 53.50 -4.13 -18.20
C VAL A 1112 53.32 -3.68 -19.67
N LEU A 1113 52.16 -3.09 -20.01
CA LEU A 1113 51.85 -2.25 -21.20
C LEU A 1113 51.99 -2.76 -22.66
N SER A 1114 50.82 -2.98 -23.27
CA SER A 1114 50.32 -2.38 -24.54
C SER A 1114 51.24 -2.11 -25.76
N GLY A 1115 50.86 -2.70 -26.89
CA GLY A 1115 50.33 -1.91 -28.03
C GLY A 1115 51.28 -1.42 -29.15
N ALA A 1116 51.10 -1.96 -30.36
CA ALA A 1116 51.46 -1.33 -31.64
C ALA A 1116 50.51 -1.83 -32.75
N GLY A 1117 50.18 -1.01 -33.75
CA GLY A 1117 49.06 -1.28 -34.68
C GLY A 1117 49.41 -1.39 -36.18
N VAL A 1118 48.58 -2.18 -36.89
CA VAL A 1118 47.98 -1.91 -38.21
C VAL A 1118 48.88 -1.39 -39.36
N PHE A 1119 49.02 -2.17 -40.45
CA PHE A 1119 48.71 -1.68 -41.82
C PHE A 1119 48.57 -2.79 -42.90
N PHE A 1120 48.09 -2.40 -44.09
CA PHE A 1120 47.83 -3.16 -45.34
C PHE A 1120 46.69 -4.20 -45.27
N ALA A 1121 45.45 -3.96 -45.74
CA ALA A 1121 44.81 -2.84 -46.44
C ALA A 1121 45.10 -2.59 -47.95
N TYR A 1122 44.32 -3.22 -48.85
CA TYR A 1122 43.81 -2.62 -50.11
C TYR A 1122 42.70 -3.49 -50.78
N ARG A 1123 41.77 -3.06 -51.65
CA ARG A 1123 40.85 -1.88 -51.70
C ARG A 1123 39.97 -1.96 -52.96
N ARG A 1124 38.72 -1.47 -52.87
CA ARG A 1124 37.80 -0.93 -53.91
C ARG A 1124 36.49 -1.71 -54.06
N ARG A 1125 35.35 -1.10 -54.43
CA ARG A 1125 34.76 0.25 -54.19
C ARG A 1125 33.51 0.34 -55.06
N ARG A 1126 32.38 0.81 -54.51
CA ARG A 1126 31.29 1.53 -55.22
C ARG A 1126 30.51 0.67 -56.26
N THR A 1127 29.30 1.04 -56.72
CA THR A 1127 28.51 2.30 -56.55
C THR A 1127 27.02 2.01 -56.75
N ILE A 1128 26.14 2.84 -56.17
CA ILE A 1128 24.74 3.12 -56.64
C ILE A 1128 23.79 1.91 -56.44
N LYS A 1129 22.55 2.08 -55.98
CA LYS A 1129 21.68 3.28 -56.06
C LYS A 1129 21.09 3.65 -54.71
#